data_AF-A0A2B4SAK7-F1
#
_entry.id   AF-A0A2B4SAK7-F1
#
_cell.length_a   1.000
_cell.length_b   1.000
_cell.length_c   1.000
_cell.angle_alpha   90.00
_cell.angle_beta   90.00
_cell.angle_gamma   90.00
#
_symmetry.space_group_name_H-M   'P 1'
#
loop_
_entity.id
_entity.type
_entity.pdbx_description
1 polymer ?
#
loop_
_entity_poly.entity_id
_entity_poly.type
_entity_poly.pdbx_seq_one_letter_code
_entity_poly.pdbx_strand_id
1 'polypeptide(L)'
;MTQKGIFFFLNCLDLLIFAIELSSGSYNTSSWHRFWWWRPGKKWPSGVTDVLKNANGTCKSSDHYCFQRLPSWAKEDVTELLAVDNEGTVYKWQFDSKNPTAHAVWQALHDHKEIQRGKIVNRKAWNPTTLEGKKPKATQDSFMYRTQNGVKSFLLDDDNCDCLSTLSMGHGMCNAGHSTSHSKSNVFGVDKLYEPGCSGPSPSHGLSLYFRTVKKLTLEDFGGGWRAFWWWEKDLTWPQHVTDILGSPYGSCGDQAAYCFQRLPSWLKEKHTELLAVDSLGTVYKWSFNPKNPVAHAAFLAFHDHKEAKHKEVSNSTPWTPVAFKGKVSSRSQTSFMYREQNGVKSLLIDDNFCDCDSTLNLGHGMCFSGHSKSFSKANVFGVDALYDGGCHGPVPSVGLTLYYRTQRLDLRQFGAKWRPFWWWNAGLQWSTCSTDKQEKDVLENPYGSCSGGDPFCFQRLPSWLEEQSAQILAKDSQNNVYRWKFNASNPTAHAAWNAFHNHKETAAGAVLNQMAWNPIVLKGRYAFVDQDSFTYRSKNGVKSVLLDDDNCDCLSTIQLGATMCGNKLDPNARGIDLLYDPVCNLPSANNGLTLYFKVPSHSLTFQGYGFEWTAFWWWPKDGKWPKGVSDVLEKSFGKCKEMDIYCFGRLPSAAKEDRTRLLAIDTEENVYTWRFSSRNPTAHAAWKALHDHVETPFKKIRNSKAWNPKVLRGTTPRAHQDSFMYRSQAGVKSLLLDDDNCDCLSTLSMGHGMCASGFSSSYGPANRYGVDALYDSKCNTPRPNVGVTLFFTVSGEVAKPMTLCKHGGRWMAFWWWKADATWPAKENDVLTYPYGYCSSYRAYCFGRIPSWAREDNTEMLAIDSQGNEYLWKFDSHNAVAHAAWLAFHDHVTTPAGRVVNNPDGWDPVVLKGTKPKAKQDSFMYRSQNGVKSILMDDDNCDCLTTLNIGHGMCGSGHSTSYGPANRFGVDALYDPWCKAPRPEVGLTLYFRVK
;
A
#
# COMPACT_ATOMS: atom_id res chain seq x y z
N MET A 1 26.26 -43.70 -56.55
CA MET A 1 24.86 -44.05 -56.20
C MET A 1 24.70 -43.86 -54.69
N THR A 2 24.42 -42.62 -54.28
CA THR A 2 23.10 -42.13 -53.78
C THR A 2 22.71 -42.80 -52.44
N GLN A 3 23.05 -42.24 -51.28
CA GLN A 3 22.59 -40.98 -50.64
C GLN A 3 21.14 -41.08 -50.14
N LYS A 4 20.99 -41.21 -48.81
CA LYS A 4 19.85 -40.86 -47.91
C LYS A 4 20.34 -41.17 -46.48
N GLY A 5 20.26 -40.33 -45.46
CA GLY A 5 19.83 -38.94 -45.29
C GLY A 5 20.14 -38.57 -43.83
N ILE A 6 20.88 -37.47 -43.62
CA ILE A 6 21.17 -36.88 -42.30
C ILE A 6 20.31 -35.61 -42.24
N PHE A 7 19.12 -35.71 -41.66
CA PHE A 7 18.26 -34.57 -41.34
C PHE A 7 17.22 -35.00 -40.30
N PHE A 8 17.64 -35.29 -39.06
CA PHE A 8 16.67 -35.54 -37.96
C PHE A 8 17.09 -35.12 -36.54
N PHE A 9 18.30 -34.60 -36.30
CA PHE A 9 18.77 -34.32 -34.92
C PHE A 9 18.64 -32.87 -34.42
N LEU A 10 18.28 -31.88 -35.26
CA LEU A 10 18.11 -30.49 -34.78
C LEU A 10 16.73 -30.19 -34.17
N ASN A 11 15.67 -30.95 -34.50
CA ASN A 11 14.30 -30.60 -34.09
C ASN A 11 13.85 -31.18 -32.74
N CYS A 12 14.59 -32.10 -32.11
CA CYS A 12 14.22 -32.64 -30.79
C CYS A 12 14.67 -31.75 -29.61
N LEU A 13 15.72 -30.94 -29.77
CA LEU A 13 16.26 -30.12 -28.68
C LEU A 13 15.39 -28.87 -28.41
N ASP A 14 14.83 -28.26 -29.47
CA ASP A 14 13.87 -27.15 -29.37
C ASP A 14 12.49 -27.61 -28.87
N LEU A 15 12.10 -28.86 -29.15
CA LEU A 15 10.84 -29.44 -28.66
C LEU A 15 10.86 -29.79 -27.17
N LEU A 16 12.03 -30.13 -26.62
CA LEU A 16 12.17 -30.52 -25.21
C LEU A 16 12.13 -29.31 -24.26
N ILE A 17 12.59 -28.13 -24.72
CA ILE A 17 12.47 -26.86 -23.98
C ILE A 17 10.99 -26.44 -23.87
N PHE A 18 10.15 -26.78 -24.84
CA PHE A 18 8.69 -26.58 -24.79
C PHE A 18 7.96 -27.53 -23.82
N ALA A 19 8.50 -28.72 -23.55
CA ALA A 19 7.81 -29.74 -22.76
C ALA A 19 8.00 -29.60 -21.23
N ILE A 20 8.98 -28.83 -20.76
CA ILE A 20 9.25 -28.58 -19.32
C ILE A 20 8.40 -27.40 -18.79
N GLU A 21 7.49 -26.84 -19.59
CA GLU A 21 6.56 -25.76 -19.21
C GLU A 21 5.38 -26.20 -18.31
N LEU A 22 5.26 -27.49 -17.98
CA LEU A 22 4.15 -28.02 -17.17
C LEU A 22 4.64 -28.68 -15.86
N SER A 23 4.94 -27.85 -14.85
CA SER A 23 4.49 -28.03 -13.44
C SER A 23 5.20 -27.07 -12.46
N SER A 24 4.42 -26.61 -11.46
CA SER A 24 4.76 -25.83 -10.24
C SER A 24 4.78 -24.28 -10.30
N GLY A 25 3.59 -23.71 -10.08
CA GLY A 25 3.27 -22.81 -8.95
C GLY A 25 4.08 -21.52 -8.70
N SER A 26 3.64 -20.41 -9.31
CA SER A 26 3.60 -19.05 -8.74
C SER A 26 4.92 -18.46 -8.21
N TYR A 27 5.82 -18.10 -9.11
CA TYR A 27 6.28 -16.72 -9.39
C TYR A 27 6.35 -16.69 -10.93
N ASN A 28 6.14 -15.56 -11.62
CA ASN A 28 6.44 -15.56 -13.07
C ASN A 28 7.98 -15.57 -13.20
N THR A 29 8.60 -16.73 -12.94
CA THR A 29 10.01 -16.97 -13.15
C THR A 29 10.20 -17.06 -14.65
N SER A 30 10.89 -16.05 -15.17
CA SER A 30 11.38 -15.92 -16.53
C SER A 30 11.71 -17.25 -17.21
N SER A 31 11.52 -17.25 -18.53
CA SER A 31 12.17 -18.20 -19.44
C SER A 31 13.65 -18.40 -19.09
N TRP A 32 14.20 -19.60 -19.31
CA TRP A 32 15.63 -19.84 -19.15
C TRP A 32 16.43 -19.01 -20.15
N HIS A 33 17.38 -18.23 -19.65
CA HIS A 33 18.23 -17.38 -20.49
C HIS A 33 19.64 -17.96 -20.58
N ARG A 34 20.05 -18.32 -21.79
CA ARG A 34 21.41 -18.80 -22.05
C ARG A 34 22.40 -17.64 -21.90
N PHE A 35 23.36 -17.78 -21.01
CA PHE A 35 24.40 -16.77 -20.81
C PHE A 35 25.80 -17.30 -21.13
N TRP A 36 26.02 -18.60 -21.02
CA TRP A 36 27.32 -19.21 -21.25
C TRP A 36 27.19 -20.45 -22.13
N TRP A 37 28.09 -20.65 -23.09
CA TRP A 37 28.11 -21.90 -23.87
C TRP A 37 29.47 -22.20 -24.51
N TRP A 38 29.69 -23.49 -24.78
CA TRP A 38 30.78 -24.03 -25.58
C TRP A 38 30.22 -25.08 -26.54
N ARG A 39 30.42 -24.90 -27.86
CA ARG A 39 29.99 -25.90 -28.85
C ARG A 39 31.03 -27.02 -29.00
N PRO A 40 30.59 -28.30 -29.08
CA PRO A 40 31.51 -29.42 -29.19
C PRO A 40 32.28 -29.42 -30.52
N GLY A 41 33.48 -29.99 -30.49
CA GLY A 41 34.38 -30.17 -31.64
C GLY A 41 35.13 -28.90 -32.07
N LYS A 42 35.08 -27.82 -31.29
CA LYS A 42 35.75 -26.55 -31.61
C LYS A 42 37.15 -26.48 -30.97
N LYS A 43 38.06 -25.75 -31.62
CA LYS A 43 39.38 -25.42 -31.04
C LYS A 43 39.23 -24.31 -30.02
N TRP A 44 39.97 -24.38 -28.91
CA TRP A 44 40.00 -23.30 -27.91
C TRP A 44 40.36 -21.96 -28.57
N PRO A 45 39.63 -20.87 -28.29
CA PRO A 45 39.85 -19.61 -28.98
C PRO A 45 41.18 -18.98 -28.56
N SER A 46 41.97 -18.51 -29.52
CA SER A 46 43.25 -17.84 -29.26
C SER A 46 43.04 -16.56 -28.44
N GLY A 47 43.77 -16.41 -27.34
CA GLY A 47 43.69 -15.22 -26.47
C GLY A 47 42.58 -15.26 -25.40
N VAL A 48 41.83 -16.35 -25.32
CA VAL A 48 40.88 -16.57 -24.23
C VAL A 48 41.58 -17.26 -23.08
N THR A 49 41.84 -16.50 -22.01
CA THR A 49 42.56 -16.91 -20.81
C THR A 49 41.64 -17.05 -19.59
N ASP A 50 40.32 -16.93 -19.76
CA ASP A 50 39.36 -16.94 -18.66
C ASP A 50 37.97 -17.39 -19.17
N VAL A 51 37.39 -18.41 -18.53
CA VAL A 51 36.08 -18.96 -18.88
C VAL A 51 34.90 -18.10 -18.44
N LEU A 52 35.12 -17.06 -17.63
CA LEU A 52 34.12 -16.08 -17.21
C LEU A 52 34.59 -14.65 -17.51
N LYS A 53 35.39 -14.47 -18.57
CA LYS A 53 36.01 -13.18 -18.94
C LYS A 53 35.01 -12.08 -19.23
N ASN A 54 33.89 -12.39 -19.88
CA ASN A 54 33.01 -11.38 -20.47
C ASN A 54 31.84 -11.02 -19.56
N ALA A 55 31.41 -9.76 -19.59
CA ALA A 55 30.14 -9.36 -18.99
C ALA A 55 28.94 -9.92 -19.78
N ASN A 56 27.79 -10.01 -19.13
CA ASN A 56 26.55 -10.47 -19.74
C ASN A 56 26.15 -9.60 -20.95
N GLY A 57 25.60 -10.22 -22.01
CA GLY A 57 25.08 -9.50 -23.19
C GLY A 57 26.11 -9.12 -24.26
N THR A 58 27.37 -9.53 -24.10
CA THR A 58 28.48 -9.29 -25.05
C THR A 58 28.55 -10.25 -26.27
N CYS A 59 27.83 -11.37 -26.23
CA CYS A 59 27.87 -12.44 -27.23
C CYS A 59 26.61 -12.41 -28.10
N LYS A 60 26.74 -12.89 -29.33
CA LYS A 60 25.61 -13.14 -30.25
C LYS A 60 25.20 -14.60 -30.18
N SER A 61 23.92 -14.89 -30.38
CA SER A 61 23.40 -16.27 -30.38
C SER A 61 24.09 -17.19 -31.41
N SER A 62 24.61 -16.61 -32.50
CA SER A 62 25.37 -17.27 -33.55
C SER A 62 26.78 -17.71 -33.12
N ASP A 63 27.33 -17.18 -32.04
CA ASP A 63 28.72 -17.41 -31.65
C ASP A 63 28.95 -18.88 -31.28
N HIS A 64 30.14 -19.38 -31.60
CA HIS A 64 30.52 -20.78 -31.33
C HIS A 64 30.79 -21.05 -29.85
N TYR A 65 31.06 -20.01 -29.07
CA TYR A 65 31.22 -20.06 -27.64
C TYR A 65 30.77 -18.72 -27.06
N CYS A 66 30.48 -18.71 -25.77
CA CYS A 66 30.22 -17.49 -25.02
C CYS A 66 30.62 -17.69 -23.56
N PHE A 67 31.59 -16.92 -23.11
CA PHE A 67 32.20 -17.03 -21.79
C PHE A 67 31.82 -15.85 -20.91
N GLN A 68 30.50 -15.67 -20.74
CA GLN A 68 29.96 -14.56 -19.95
C GLN A 68 29.68 -14.94 -18.51
N ARG A 69 29.62 -13.90 -17.68
CA ARG A 69 29.08 -13.91 -16.32
C ARG A 69 27.56 -13.79 -16.31
N LEU A 70 26.99 -14.05 -15.14
CA LEU A 70 25.63 -13.65 -14.81
C LEU A 70 25.49 -12.11 -14.89
N PRO A 71 24.31 -11.58 -15.21
CA PRO A 71 24.07 -10.14 -15.19
C PRO A 71 24.32 -9.53 -13.81
N SER A 72 24.84 -8.30 -13.74
CA SER A 72 25.24 -7.69 -12.45
C SER A 72 24.07 -7.31 -11.53
N TRP A 73 22.84 -7.27 -12.07
CA TRP A 73 21.61 -7.08 -11.30
C TRP A 73 21.04 -8.37 -10.73
N ALA A 74 21.57 -9.54 -11.10
CA ALA A 74 21.06 -10.80 -10.59
C ALA A 74 21.27 -10.86 -9.08
N LYS A 75 20.32 -11.45 -8.35
CA LYS A 75 20.39 -11.61 -6.89
C LYS A 75 20.56 -13.08 -6.56
N GLU A 76 21.53 -13.38 -5.70
CA GLU A 76 21.97 -14.73 -5.39
C GLU A 76 20.81 -15.66 -5.00
N ASP A 77 20.16 -15.39 -3.86
CA ASP A 77 19.14 -16.29 -3.27
C ASP A 77 17.86 -16.49 -4.10
N VAL A 78 17.71 -15.75 -5.22
CA VAL A 78 16.54 -15.84 -6.11
C VAL A 78 16.91 -16.24 -7.53
N THR A 79 18.16 -16.64 -7.76
CA THR A 79 18.65 -17.08 -9.07
C THR A 79 18.80 -18.59 -9.11
N GLU A 80 18.33 -19.20 -10.20
CA GLU A 80 18.57 -20.60 -10.51
C GLU A 80 19.53 -20.72 -11.69
N LEU A 81 20.37 -21.76 -11.65
CA LEU A 81 21.32 -22.15 -12.69
C LEU A 81 20.84 -23.46 -13.31
N LEU A 82 20.83 -23.54 -14.64
CA LEU A 82 20.58 -24.75 -15.40
C LEU A 82 21.79 -25.01 -16.30
N ALA A 83 22.24 -26.26 -16.34
CA ALA A 83 23.30 -26.69 -17.23
C ALA A 83 22.78 -27.81 -18.14
N VAL A 84 23.15 -27.75 -19.40
CA VAL A 84 22.82 -28.75 -20.43
C VAL A 84 24.09 -29.11 -21.18
N ASP A 85 24.46 -30.39 -21.19
CA ASP A 85 25.57 -30.87 -22.02
C ASP A 85 25.11 -31.45 -23.37
N ASN A 86 26.07 -31.79 -24.22
CA ASN A 86 25.81 -32.37 -25.54
C ASN A 86 25.43 -33.86 -25.52
N GLU A 87 25.36 -34.50 -24.34
CA GLU A 87 24.83 -35.87 -24.17
C GLU A 87 23.34 -35.87 -23.77
N GLY A 88 22.77 -34.68 -23.51
CA GLY A 88 21.39 -34.51 -23.08
C GLY A 88 21.20 -34.58 -21.56
N THR A 89 22.29 -34.54 -20.77
CA THR A 89 22.17 -34.42 -19.32
C THR A 89 21.73 -33.00 -18.97
N VAL A 90 20.78 -32.87 -18.05
CA VAL A 90 20.26 -31.56 -17.61
C VAL A 90 20.24 -31.49 -16.08
N TYR A 91 21.02 -30.56 -15.54
CA TYR A 91 21.11 -30.30 -14.10
C TYR A 91 20.64 -28.90 -13.75
N LYS A 92 19.99 -28.79 -12.59
CA LYS A 92 19.49 -27.52 -12.05
C LYS A 92 19.98 -27.28 -10.61
N TRP A 93 20.46 -26.08 -10.34
CA TRP A 93 20.81 -25.61 -9.00
C TRP A 93 20.02 -24.35 -8.63
N GLN A 94 19.81 -24.17 -7.33
CA GLN A 94 19.34 -22.92 -6.72
C GLN A 94 20.53 -22.31 -5.96
N PHE A 95 20.88 -21.06 -6.24
CA PHE A 95 21.88 -20.36 -5.43
C PHE A 95 21.35 -20.09 -4.02
N ASP A 96 22.23 -20.24 -3.02
CA ASP A 96 21.95 -20.04 -1.59
C ASP A 96 23.18 -19.38 -0.94
N SER A 97 23.06 -18.10 -0.57
CA SER A 97 24.12 -17.32 0.08
C SER A 97 24.55 -17.89 1.44
N LYS A 98 23.74 -18.76 2.04
CA LYS A 98 24.07 -19.47 3.30
C LYS A 98 24.78 -20.80 3.05
N ASN A 99 24.88 -21.24 1.80
CA ASN A 99 25.68 -22.39 1.42
C ASN A 99 27.06 -21.90 0.92
N PRO A 100 28.16 -22.16 1.65
CA PRO A 100 29.48 -21.66 1.26
C PRO A 100 29.94 -22.10 -0.13
N THR A 101 29.53 -23.30 -0.59
CA THR A 101 29.88 -23.80 -1.92
C THR A 101 29.07 -23.08 -3.00
N ALA A 102 27.75 -22.97 -2.82
CA ALA A 102 26.88 -22.21 -3.72
C ALA A 102 27.31 -20.73 -3.80
N HIS A 103 27.64 -20.11 -2.67
CA HIS A 103 28.07 -18.72 -2.58
C HIS A 103 29.41 -18.48 -3.25
N ALA A 104 30.35 -19.41 -3.15
CA ALA A 104 31.61 -19.30 -3.87
C ALA A 104 31.41 -19.42 -5.39
N VAL A 105 30.52 -20.32 -5.82
CA VAL A 105 30.15 -20.43 -7.25
C VAL A 105 29.47 -19.15 -7.75
N TRP A 106 28.56 -18.57 -6.95
CA TRP A 106 27.94 -17.27 -7.24
C TRP A 106 29.01 -16.18 -7.39
N GLN A 107 29.93 -16.07 -6.43
CA GLN A 107 31.02 -15.09 -6.47
C GLN A 107 31.89 -15.22 -7.73
N ALA A 108 32.10 -16.42 -8.24
CA ALA A 108 32.80 -16.61 -9.52
C ALA A 108 31.92 -16.18 -10.71
N LEU A 109 30.70 -16.72 -10.81
CA LEU A 109 29.79 -16.51 -11.95
C LEU A 109 29.24 -15.09 -12.06
N HIS A 110 29.11 -14.36 -10.95
CA HIS A 110 28.53 -13.01 -10.87
C HIS A 110 29.58 -11.94 -10.58
N ASP A 111 30.38 -12.13 -9.52
CA ASP A 111 31.31 -11.10 -9.03
C ASP A 111 32.70 -11.16 -9.67
N HIS A 112 32.94 -12.15 -10.56
CA HIS A 112 34.25 -12.42 -11.18
C HIS A 112 35.37 -12.70 -10.17
N LYS A 113 35.02 -13.17 -8.98
CA LYS A 113 35.96 -13.34 -7.87
C LYS A 113 36.67 -14.69 -7.93
N GLU A 114 37.99 -14.65 -7.86
CA GLU A 114 38.82 -15.85 -7.86
C GLU A 114 38.68 -16.64 -6.55
N ILE A 115 38.51 -17.96 -6.67
CA ILE A 115 38.42 -18.90 -5.55
C ILE A 115 39.56 -19.90 -5.66
N GLN A 116 40.58 -19.67 -4.82
CA GLN A 116 41.77 -20.49 -4.74
C GLN A 116 41.48 -21.91 -4.23
N ARG A 117 42.35 -22.85 -4.59
CA ARG A 117 42.33 -24.23 -4.10
C ARG A 117 42.29 -24.29 -2.57
N GLY A 118 41.56 -25.26 -2.02
CA GLY A 118 41.55 -25.52 -0.58
C GLY A 118 40.64 -24.59 0.21
N LYS A 119 40.15 -23.50 -0.40
CA LYS A 119 39.24 -22.57 0.25
C LYS A 119 37.85 -23.18 0.45
N ILE A 120 37.32 -23.81 -0.59
CA ILE A 120 36.04 -24.52 -0.61
C ILE A 120 36.32 -25.97 -0.97
N VAL A 121 36.54 -26.78 0.06
CA VAL A 121 36.77 -28.23 -0.03
C VAL A 121 35.96 -28.92 1.07
N ASN A 122 35.21 -29.97 0.74
CA ASN A 122 34.41 -30.76 1.66
C ASN A 122 33.53 -29.87 2.57
N ARG A 123 32.89 -28.86 1.98
CA ARG A 123 32.04 -27.90 2.71
C ARG A 123 30.60 -28.38 2.73
N LYS A 124 29.63 -27.48 2.55
CA LYS A 124 28.22 -27.84 2.51
C LYS A 124 27.87 -28.26 1.09
N ALA A 125 27.30 -29.45 0.95
CA ALA A 125 26.83 -29.97 -0.33
C ALA A 125 25.91 -28.98 -1.06
N TRP A 126 26.19 -28.76 -2.35
CA TRP A 126 25.39 -28.00 -3.30
C TRP A 126 25.12 -28.87 -4.54
N ASN A 127 24.47 -30.00 -4.31
CA ASN A 127 24.13 -30.97 -5.34
C ASN A 127 23.04 -30.43 -6.29
N PRO A 128 23.14 -30.69 -7.60
CA PRO A 128 22.06 -30.38 -8.53
C PRO A 128 20.83 -31.25 -8.29
N THR A 129 19.68 -30.70 -8.69
CA THR A 129 18.52 -31.48 -9.08
C THR A 129 18.71 -31.97 -10.51
N THR A 130 18.72 -33.28 -10.72
CA THR A 130 18.75 -33.89 -12.07
C THR A 130 17.36 -33.79 -12.70
N LEU A 131 17.26 -33.10 -13.83
CA LEU A 131 16.04 -33.05 -14.64
C LEU A 131 16.06 -34.11 -15.74
N GLU A 132 17.23 -34.36 -16.33
CA GLU A 132 17.44 -35.39 -17.36
C GLU A 132 18.85 -35.98 -17.23
N GLY A 133 19.01 -37.26 -17.60
CA GLY A 133 20.26 -38.01 -17.46
C GLY A 133 20.40 -38.72 -16.11
N LYS A 134 21.64 -39.01 -15.70
CA LYS A 134 21.95 -39.72 -14.45
C LYS A 134 22.24 -38.71 -13.32
N LYS A 135 22.00 -39.12 -12.07
CA LYS A 135 22.36 -38.30 -10.90
C LYS A 135 23.88 -38.21 -10.75
N PRO A 136 24.42 -37.10 -10.21
CA PRO A 136 25.83 -37.00 -9.86
C PRO A 136 26.28 -38.18 -9.00
N LYS A 137 27.46 -38.71 -9.30
CA LYS A 137 28.02 -39.87 -8.60
C LYS A 137 28.62 -39.50 -7.24
N ALA A 138 29.06 -38.25 -7.08
CA ALA A 138 29.66 -37.73 -5.85
C ALA A 138 28.96 -36.45 -5.38
N THR A 139 29.17 -36.12 -4.11
CA THR A 139 28.66 -34.89 -3.48
C THR A 139 29.40 -33.68 -4.04
N GLN A 140 28.68 -32.64 -4.45
CA GLN A 140 29.25 -31.41 -4.98
C GLN A 140 29.40 -30.39 -3.86
N ASP A 141 30.47 -30.49 -3.08
CA ASP A 141 30.74 -29.63 -1.91
C ASP A 141 32.09 -28.90 -1.97
N SER A 142 32.77 -29.02 -3.11
CA SER A 142 34.11 -28.48 -3.36
C SER A 142 34.10 -27.61 -4.62
N PHE A 143 34.75 -26.43 -4.57
CA PHE A 143 34.73 -25.46 -5.68
C PHE A 143 36.05 -24.71 -5.85
N MET A 144 36.47 -24.52 -7.10
CA MET A 144 37.59 -23.66 -7.50
C MET A 144 37.28 -22.86 -8.75
N TYR A 145 37.81 -21.64 -8.77
CA TYR A 145 37.89 -20.81 -9.97
C TYR A 145 39.22 -20.07 -9.92
N ARG A 146 40.21 -20.51 -10.71
CA ARG A 146 41.61 -20.04 -10.62
C ARG A 146 42.37 -20.27 -11.92
N THR A 147 43.50 -19.58 -12.08
CA THR A 147 44.39 -19.76 -13.24
C THR A 147 45.17 -21.07 -13.11
N GLN A 148 45.05 -21.93 -14.14
CA GLN A 148 45.86 -23.14 -14.32
C GLN A 148 46.23 -23.27 -15.80
N ASN A 149 47.51 -23.52 -16.10
CA ASN A 149 48.01 -23.63 -17.49
C ASN A 149 47.58 -22.47 -18.41
N GLY A 150 47.64 -21.24 -17.90
CA GLY A 150 47.34 -20.02 -18.67
C GLY A 150 45.85 -19.70 -18.85
N VAL A 151 44.94 -20.55 -18.35
CA VAL A 151 43.48 -20.32 -18.41
C VAL A 151 42.88 -20.34 -17.00
N LYS A 152 42.13 -19.29 -16.66
CA LYS A 152 41.29 -19.27 -15.47
C LYS A 152 40.10 -20.21 -15.70
N SER A 153 40.10 -21.31 -14.98
CA SER A 153 39.21 -22.46 -15.17
C SER A 153 38.26 -22.60 -13.98
N PHE A 154 37.13 -23.26 -14.19
CA PHE A 154 36.04 -23.41 -13.21
C PHE A 154 35.83 -24.90 -12.94
N LEU A 155 35.77 -25.30 -11.67
CA LEU A 155 35.52 -26.68 -11.24
C LEU A 155 34.60 -26.73 -10.01
N LEU A 156 33.48 -27.43 -10.15
CA LEU A 156 32.57 -27.85 -9.08
C LEU A 156 32.57 -29.37 -9.00
N ASP A 157 33.02 -29.90 -7.86
CA ASP A 157 33.30 -31.31 -7.63
C ASP A 157 33.14 -31.71 -6.15
N ASP A 158 33.63 -32.90 -5.80
CA ASP A 158 33.65 -33.44 -4.44
C ASP A 158 34.92 -33.12 -3.65
N ASP A 159 36.09 -33.00 -4.27
CA ASP A 159 37.35 -32.89 -3.51
C ASP A 159 38.42 -31.92 -4.06
N ASN A 160 38.06 -31.00 -4.96
CA ASN A 160 39.00 -30.18 -5.74
C ASN A 160 39.95 -31.02 -6.65
N CYS A 161 39.46 -32.14 -7.18
CA CYS A 161 40.06 -32.90 -8.26
C CYS A 161 39.06 -33.18 -9.38
N ASP A 162 39.49 -33.04 -10.64
CA ASP A 162 38.70 -33.17 -11.88
C ASP A 162 37.75 -34.38 -12.00
N CYS A 163 37.94 -35.41 -11.17
CA CYS A 163 37.06 -36.56 -11.13
C CYS A 163 35.67 -36.20 -10.59
N LEU A 164 34.64 -36.88 -11.12
CA LEU A 164 33.27 -36.83 -10.56
C LEU A 164 32.67 -35.41 -10.45
N SER A 165 33.20 -34.47 -11.25
CA SER A 165 32.72 -33.11 -11.34
C SER A 165 31.32 -33.06 -11.95
N THR A 166 30.56 -32.03 -11.59
CA THR A 166 29.29 -31.72 -12.27
C THR A 166 29.39 -30.48 -13.16
N LEU A 167 30.40 -29.64 -12.95
CA LEU A 167 30.74 -28.55 -13.86
C LEU A 167 32.26 -28.40 -13.87
N SER A 168 32.87 -28.63 -15.04
CA SER A 168 34.29 -28.35 -15.28
C SER A 168 34.47 -27.66 -16.62
N MET A 169 35.06 -26.47 -16.62
CA MET A 169 35.18 -25.59 -17.78
C MET A 169 36.59 -24.98 -17.83
N GLY A 170 37.23 -25.05 -19.00
CA GLY A 170 38.60 -24.58 -19.20
C GLY A 170 39.59 -25.74 -19.27
N HIS A 171 40.54 -25.76 -18.33
CA HIS A 171 41.58 -26.78 -18.21
C HIS A 171 41.35 -27.64 -16.95
N GLY A 172 41.76 -28.92 -16.99
CA GLY A 172 41.67 -29.83 -15.85
C GLY A 172 42.53 -29.38 -14.65
N MET A 173 41.88 -29.24 -13.51
CA MET A 173 42.45 -28.91 -12.20
C MET A 173 42.32 -30.08 -11.22
N CYS A 174 43.45 -30.62 -10.77
CA CYS A 174 43.46 -31.53 -9.63
C CYS A 174 44.43 -31.07 -8.56
N ASN A 175 43.87 -30.77 -7.38
CA ASN A 175 44.61 -30.24 -6.25
C ASN A 175 45.42 -28.99 -6.65
N ALA A 176 46.74 -29.01 -6.41
CA ALA A 176 47.66 -27.91 -6.72
C ALA A 176 48.13 -27.91 -8.19
N GLY A 177 47.77 -28.92 -8.98
CA GLY A 177 48.26 -29.09 -10.34
C GLY A 177 47.21 -29.68 -11.27
N HIS A 178 47.68 -30.55 -12.16
CA HIS A 178 46.88 -31.25 -13.16
C HIS A 178 47.13 -32.74 -13.00
N SER A 179 46.08 -33.56 -12.96
CA SER A 179 46.23 -35.02 -12.95
C SER A 179 46.32 -35.55 -14.37
N THR A 180 47.49 -36.06 -14.78
CA THR A 180 47.65 -36.75 -16.07
C THR A 180 46.85 -38.05 -16.17
N SER A 181 46.36 -38.55 -15.04
CA SER A 181 45.49 -39.72 -14.97
C SER A 181 44.03 -39.38 -15.32
N HIS A 182 43.63 -38.11 -15.22
CA HIS A 182 42.24 -37.69 -15.38
C HIS A 182 42.02 -36.67 -16.49
N SER A 183 43.06 -35.97 -16.92
CA SER A 183 42.99 -35.06 -18.05
C SER A 183 44.32 -34.99 -18.79
N LYS A 184 44.30 -34.44 -20.00
CA LYS A 184 45.51 -34.22 -20.80
C LYS A 184 46.03 -32.80 -20.60
N SER A 185 47.36 -32.68 -20.46
CA SER A 185 47.99 -31.36 -20.35
C SER A 185 47.74 -30.53 -21.62
N ASN A 186 47.49 -29.23 -21.47
CA ASN A 186 47.17 -28.29 -22.56
C ASN A 186 45.93 -28.64 -23.41
N VAL A 187 45.01 -29.44 -22.87
CA VAL A 187 43.69 -29.68 -23.49
C VAL A 187 42.66 -28.81 -22.78
N PHE A 188 41.95 -28.00 -23.56
CA PHE A 188 40.96 -27.06 -23.06
C PHE A 188 39.58 -27.39 -23.66
N GLY A 189 38.54 -27.19 -22.87
CA GLY A 189 37.16 -27.42 -23.30
C GLY A 189 36.21 -27.41 -22.10
N VAL A 190 35.27 -28.35 -22.11
CA VAL A 190 34.33 -28.58 -21.01
C VAL A 190 34.27 -30.07 -20.70
N ASP A 191 33.91 -30.41 -19.48
CA ASP A 191 33.57 -31.78 -19.10
C ASP A 191 32.05 -32.01 -19.27
N LYS A 192 31.64 -33.28 -19.25
CA LYS A 192 30.23 -33.69 -19.23
C LYS A 192 29.66 -33.44 -17.84
N LEU A 193 28.35 -33.22 -17.75
CA LEU A 193 27.69 -33.06 -16.44
C LEU A 193 27.70 -34.37 -15.65
N TYR A 194 27.65 -35.51 -16.33
CA TYR A 194 27.80 -36.82 -15.72
C TYR A 194 28.96 -37.58 -16.38
N GLU A 195 30.10 -37.64 -15.69
CA GLU A 195 31.24 -38.45 -16.14
C GLU A 195 31.76 -39.40 -15.05
N PRO A 196 31.49 -40.72 -15.15
CA PRO A 196 32.00 -41.69 -14.20
C PRO A 196 33.47 -42.08 -14.45
N GLY A 197 34.05 -41.65 -15.56
CA GLY A 197 35.34 -42.10 -16.09
C GLY A 197 36.52 -41.14 -15.88
N CYS A 198 36.31 -39.99 -15.23
CA CYS A 198 37.36 -38.99 -14.94
C CYS A 198 38.23 -38.62 -16.16
N SER A 199 37.63 -38.13 -17.24
CA SER A 199 38.32 -37.73 -18.47
C SER A 199 38.50 -36.19 -18.60
N GLY A 200 37.86 -35.42 -17.73
CA GLY A 200 38.08 -33.98 -17.55
C GLY A 200 37.73 -33.14 -18.79
N PRO A 201 38.07 -31.84 -18.81
CA PRO A 201 37.71 -30.96 -19.91
C PRO A 201 38.25 -31.40 -21.27
N SER A 202 37.37 -31.47 -22.27
CA SER A 202 37.71 -31.88 -23.64
C SER A 202 37.04 -30.97 -24.69
N PRO A 203 37.70 -30.68 -25.83
CA PRO A 203 37.08 -29.96 -26.94
C PRO A 203 35.94 -30.75 -27.61
N SER A 204 35.86 -32.07 -27.40
CA SER A 204 34.79 -32.91 -27.96
C SER A 204 33.44 -32.74 -27.26
N HIS A 205 33.43 -32.16 -26.06
CA HIS A 205 32.21 -31.97 -25.28
C HIS A 205 31.63 -30.57 -25.50
N GLY A 206 30.35 -30.42 -25.22
CA GLY A 206 29.61 -29.17 -25.31
C GLY A 206 28.79 -28.96 -24.04
N LEU A 207 28.67 -27.71 -23.62
CA LEU A 207 27.98 -27.30 -22.41
C LEU A 207 27.31 -25.95 -22.66
N SER A 208 26.08 -25.80 -22.18
CA SER A 208 25.36 -24.53 -22.15
C SER A 208 24.84 -24.28 -20.75
N LEU A 209 25.08 -23.09 -20.22
CA LEU A 209 24.51 -22.63 -18.95
C LEU A 209 23.43 -21.60 -19.20
N TYR A 210 22.34 -21.78 -18.48
CA TYR A 210 21.20 -20.88 -18.46
C TYR A 210 20.97 -20.42 -17.04
N PHE A 211 20.41 -19.23 -16.90
CA PHE A 211 19.92 -18.75 -15.64
C PHE A 211 18.46 -18.36 -15.77
N ARG A 212 17.75 -18.43 -14.65
CA ARG A 212 16.48 -17.72 -14.50
C ARG A 212 16.51 -17.00 -13.17
N THR A 213 16.15 -15.73 -13.22
CA THR A 213 16.08 -14.85 -12.05
C THR A 213 15.14 -13.70 -12.37
N VAL A 214 14.76 -12.94 -11.36
CA VAL A 214 13.87 -11.78 -11.49
C VAL A 214 14.75 -10.53 -11.59
N LYS A 215 14.82 -9.92 -12.78
CA LYS A 215 15.36 -8.55 -12.89
C LYS A 215 14.43 -7.63 -12.11
N LYS A 216 14.87 -7.14 -10.94
CA LYS A 216 14.11 -6.16 -10.17
C LYS A 216 14.14 -4.81 -10.90
N LEU A 217 13.28 -4.64 -11.90
CA LEU A 217 13.00 -3.34 -12.54
C LEU A 217 12.26 -2.39 -11.59
N THR A 218 11.76 -2.93 -10.48
CA THR A 218 11.11 -2.24 -9.39
C THR A 218 11.83 -2.52 -8.07
N LEU A 219 12.06 -1.48 -7.28
CA LEU A 219 12.75 -1.57 -5.99
C LEU A 219 11.77 -1.35 -4.83
N GLU A 220 11.10 -2.42 -4.40
CA GLU A 220 10.19 -2.39 -3.24
C GLU A 220 10.91 -2.03 -1.94
N ASP A 221 12.16 -2.48 -1.81
CA ASP A 221 13.03 -2.30 -0.63
C ASP A 221 13.29 -0.80 -0.30
N PHE A 222 13.04 0.12 -1.24
CA PHE A 222 13.23 1.57 -1.07
C PHE A 222 11.93 2.38 -1.17
N GLY A 223 10.82 1.79 -0.70
CA GLY A 223 9.50 2.44 -0.62
C GLY A 223 8.63 2.27 -1.85
N GLY A 224 8.96 1.33 -2.74
CA GLY A 224 8.14 0.94 -3.89
C GLY A 224 7.95 2.01 -4.97
N GLY A 225 7.33 1.61 -6.09
CA GLY A 225 6.96 2.49 -7.20
C GLY A 225 8.10 3.01 -8.07
N TRP A 226 9.33 2.55 -7.84
CA TRP A 226 10.50 2.88 -8.66
C TRP A 226 10.51 2.12 -9.98
N ARG A 227 10.82 2.79 -11.08
CA ARG A 227 10.93 2.22 -12.42
C ARG A 227 12.27 2.60 -13.03
N ALA A 228 13.04 1.60 -13.45
CA ALA A 228 14.30 1.84 -14.16
C ALA A 228 14.02 2.59 -15.46
N PHE A 229 14.82 3.61 -15.75
CA PHE A 229 14.81 4.25 -17.06
C PHE A 229 16.20 4.28 -17.69
N TRP A 230 17.28 4.17 -16.93
CA TRP A 230 18.63 4.25 -17.49
C TRP A 230 19.54 3.23 -16.81
N TRP A 231 20.40 2.52 -17.54
CA TRP A 231 21.38 1.61 -16.93
C TRP A 231 22.61 1.33 -17.80
N TRP A 232 23.69 0.94 -17.12
CA TRP A 232 24.94 0.47 -17.68
C TRP A 232 25.47 -0.70 -16.85
N GLU A 233 25.72 -1.85 -17.48
CA GLU A 233 26.35 -3.00 -16.80
C GLU A 233 27.87 -2.81 -16.74
N LYS A 234 28.47 -3.25 -15.63
CA LYS A 234 29.92 -3.22 -15.44
C LYS A 234 30.65 -4.11 -16.45
N ASP A 235 31.90 -3.74 -16.74
CA ASP A 235 32.85 -4.38 -17.64
C ASP A 235 32.42 -4.46 -19.12
N LEU A 236 31.45 -3.64 -19.52
CA LEU A 236 31.06 -3.50 -20.92
C LEU A 236 32.03 -2.62 -21.72
N THR A 237 32.09 -2.86 -23.03
CA THR A 237 32.73 -1.94 -23.99
C THR A 237 31.72 -0.89 -24.43
N TRP A 238 32.11 0.39 -24.44
CA TRP A 238 31.23 1.48 -24.88
C TRP A 238 30.72 1.25 -26.31
N PRO A 239 29.40 1.29 -26.55
CA PRO A 239 28.85 1.06 -27.88
C PRO A 239 29.24 2.19 -28.83
N GLN A 240 29.90 1.87 -29.95
CA GLN A 240 30.42 2.88 -30.90
C GLN A 240 29.36 3.81 -31.49
N HIS A 241 28.09 3.38 -31.53
CA HIS A 241 26.98 4.18 -32.07
C HIS A 241 26.37 5.13 -31.03
N VAL A 242 26.72 5.00 -29.75
CA VAL A 242 26.21 5.86 -28.69
C VAL A 242 27.06 7.12 -28.61
N THR A 243 26.49 8.24 -29.04
CA THR A 243 27.06 9.58 -28.93
C THR A 243 26.38 10.43 -27.87
N ASP A 244 25.38 9.89 -27.16
CA ASP A 244 24.59 10.63 -26.16
C ASP A 244 24.01 9.67 -25.10
N ILE A 245 24.33 9.92 -23.83
CA ILE A 245 23.84 9.12 -22.70
C ILE A 245 22.33 9.30 -22.44
N LEU A 246 21.68 10.30 -23.04
CA LEU A 246 20.24 10.56 -22.98
C LEU A 246 19.60 10.61 -24.39
N GLY A 247 20.26 10.02 -25.39
CA GLY A 247 19.82 10.15 -26.79
C GLY A 247 18.48 9.46 -27.09
N SER A 248 18.09 8.43 -26.33
CA SER A 248 16.89 7.65 -26.63
C SER A 248 15.64 8.18 -25.90
N PRO A 249 14.44 8.18 -26.52
CA PRO A 249 13.20 8.43 -25.79
C PRO A 249 12.86 7.27 -24.85
N TYR A 250 12.06 7.54 -23.81
CA TYR A 250 11.59 6.51 -22.88
C TYR A 250 10.81 5.40 -23.60
N GLY A 251 11.08 4.14 -23.25
CA GLY A 251 10.51 2.95 -23.89
C GLY A 251 11.34 2.37 -25.04
N SER A 252 12.52 2.93 -25.33
CA SER A 252 13.38 2.46 -26.43
C SER A 252 14.18 1.20 -26.09
N CYS A 253 14.34 0.90 -24.79
CA CYS A 253 15.19 -0.18 -24.33
C CYS A 253 14.38 -1.45 -24.06
N GLY A 254 14.93 -2.60 -24.45
CA GLY A 254 14.45 -3.89 -23.98
C GLY A 254 14.89 -4.15 -22.53
N ASP A 255 14.02 -4.77 -21.73
CA ASP A 255 14.25 -5.02 -20.30
C ASP A 255 15.52 -5.83 -20.01
N GLN A 256 16.03 -6.58 -20.98
CA GLN A 256 17.23 -7.43 -20.86
C GLN A 256 18.48 -6.85 -21.52
N ALA A 257 18.41 -5.63 -22.07
CA ALA A 257 19.58 -5.01 -22.68
C ALA A 257 20.69 -4.82 -21.63
N ALA A 258 21.95 -4.99 -22.04
CA ALA A 258 23.12 -4.81 -21.17
C ALA A 258 23.38 -3.32 -20.84
N TYR A 259 22.74 -2.40 -21.54
CA TYR A 259 22.69 -0.99 -21.22
C TYR A 259 21.41 -0.38 -21.77
N CYS A 260 21.05 0.79 -21.26
CA CYS A 260 19.93 1.58 -21.73
C CYS A 260 20.17 3.06 -21.43
N PHE A 261 20.19 3.85 -22.49
CA PHE A 261 20.50 5.28 -22.45
C PHE A 261 19.31 6.11 -22.94
N GLN A 262 18.19 5.99 -22.23
CA GLN A 262 16.97 6.72 -22.51
C GLN A 262 16.68 7.79 -21.46
N ARG A 263 15.82 8.72 -21.84
CA ARG A 263 15.32 9.83 -21.02
C ARG A 263 14.24 9.40 -20.05
N LEU A 264 13.96 10.28 -19.09
CA LEU A 264 12.76 10.25 -18.28
C LEU A 264 11.52 10.34 -19.18
N PRO A 265 10.41 9.68 -18.80
CA PRO A 265 9.17 9.81 -19.54
C PRO A 265 8.65 11.25 -19.61
N SER A 266 8.17 11.66 -20.79
CA SER A 266 7.71 13.02 -21.11
C SER A 266 6.48 13.50 -20.33
N TRP A 267 5.76 12.59 -19.66
CA TRP A 267 4.58 12.91 -18.86
C TRP A 267 4.92 13.24 -17.39
N LEU A 268 6.19 13.13 -17.00
CA LEU A 268 6.60 13.37 -15.62
C LEU A 268 6.54 14.86 -15.28
N LYS A 269 6.10 15.15 -14.06
CA LYS A 269 6.10 16.51 -13.53
C LYS A 269 7.26 16.65 -12.57
N GLU A 270 8.14 17.61 -12.84
CA GLU A 270 9.36 17.84 -12.09
C GLU A 270 9.15 17.81 -10.57
N LYS A 271 8.29 18.68 -10.02
CA LYS A 271 8.04 18.79 -8.58
C LYS A 271 7.48 17.53 -7.90
N HIS A 272 7.04 16.53 -8.67
CA HIS A 272 6.50 15.28 -8.17
C HIS A 272 7.39 14.08 -8.52
N THR A 273 8.54 14.31 -9.12
CA THR A 273 9.42 13.22 -9.57
C THR A 273 10.56 13.05 -8.58
N GLU A 274 10.81 11.82 -8.20
CA GLU A 274 12.01 11.43 -7.46
C GLU A 274 12.92 10.61 -8.36
N LEU A 275 14.23 10.72 -8.13
CA LEU A 275 15.29 9.99 -8.81
C LEU A 275 15.97 9.07 -7.79
N LEU A 276 16.24 7.83 -8.16
CA LEU A 276 17.01 6.89 -7.37
C LEU A 276 18.14 6.31 -8.23
N ALA A 277 19.34 6.24 -7.69
CA ALA A 277 20.49 5.64 -8.35
C ALA A 277 21.02 4.48 -7.52
N VAL A 278 21.39 3.38 -8.19
CA VAL A 278 21.99 2.19 -7.60
C VAL A 278 23.22 1.79 -8.41
N ASP A 279 24.40 1.83 -7.81
CA ASP A 279 25.63 1.39 -8.46
C ASP A 279 25.94 -0.09 -8.19
N SER A 280 26.87 -0.65 -8.96
CA SER A 280 27.33 -2.04 -8.83
C SER A 280 28.15 -2.31 -7.57
N LEU A 281 28.53 -1.27 -6.81
CA LEU A 281 29.21 -1.39 -5.52
C LEU A 281 28.21 -1.49 -4.35
N GLY A 282 26.92 -1.23 -4.62
CA GLY A 282 25.83 -1.36 -3.67
C GLY A 282 25.48 -0.06 -2.95
N THR A 283 25.98 1.09 -3.42
CA THR A 283 25.56 2.42 -2.96
C THR A 283 24.19 2.76 -3.54
N VAL A 284 23.34 3.41 -2.74
CA VAL A 284 21.98 3.78 -3.13
C VAL A 284 21.67 5.21 -2.70
N TYR A 285 21.45 6.07 -3.69
CA TYR A 285 21.12 7.48 -3.49
C TYR A 285 19.73 7.81 -4.01
N LYS A 286 19.05 8.74 -3.32
CA LYS A 286 17.75 9.28 -3.70
C LYS A 286 17.78 10.80 -3.75
N TRP A 287 17.23 11.37 -4.83
CA TRP A 287 16.94 12.80 -4.95
C TRP A 287 15.45 13.06 -5.16
N SER A 288 15.03 14.29 -4.89
CA SER A 288 13.73 14.82 -5.28
C SER A 288 13.95 15.99 -6.22
N PHE A 289 13.30 15.98 -7.39
CA PHE A 289 13.38 17.09 -8.32
C PHE A 289 12.60 18.29 -7.76
N ASN A 290 13.14 19.49 -7.94
CA ASN A 290 12.56 20.73 -7.44
C ASN A 290 12.83 21.87 -8.43
N PRO A 291 11.77 22.46 -9.04
CA PRO A 291 11.94 23.55 -10.00
C PRO A 291 12.55 24.83 -9.41
N LYS A 292 12.63 24.93 -8.08
CA LYS A 292 13.27 26.05 -7.39
C LYS A 292 14.75 25.83 -7.08
N ASN A 293 15.25 24.59 -7.21
CA ASN A 293 16.67 24.29 -7.05
C ASN A 293 17.32 24.24 -8.44
N PRO A 294 18.25 25.14 -8.79
CA PRO A 294 18.78 25.23 -10.16
C PRO A 294 19.50 23.96 -10.64
N VAL A 295 20.22 23.26 -9.76
CA VAL A 295 20.89 21.97 -10.10
C VAL A 295 19.84 20.90 -10.39
N ALA A 296 18.84 20.76 -9.50
CA ALA A 296 17.75 19.80 -9.70
C ALA A 296 16.95 20.08 -10.97
N HIS A 297 16.66 21.36 -11.23
CA HIS A 297 15.91 21.79 -12.40
C HIS A 297 16.67 21.51 -13.70
N ALA A 298 17.95 21.88 -13.77
CA ALA A 298 18.77 21.59 -14.94
C ALA A 298 18.94 20.08 -15.17
N ALA A 299 19.12 19.30 -14.10
CA ALA A 299 19.14 17.85 -14.20
C ALA A 299 17.81 17.29 -14.73
N PHE A 300 16.66 17.80 -14.26
CA PHE A 300 15.36 17.39 -14.79
C PHE A 300 15.24 17.74 -16.28
N LEU A 301 15.59 18.96 -16.69
CA LEU A 301 15.54 19.38 -18.10
C LEU A 301 16.47 18.53 -18.99
N ALA A 302 17.64 18.12 -18.50
CA ALA A 302 18.52 17.20 -19.23
C ALA A 302 17.87 15.81 -19.35
N PHE A 303 17.49 15.20 -18.22
CA PHE A 303 16.90 13.87 -18.18
C PHE A 303 15.55 13.77 -18.90
N HIS A 304 14.72 14.81 -18.90
CA HIS A 304 13.35 14.83 -19.41
C HIS A 304 13.25 15.49 -20.80
N ASP A 305 13.70 16.74 -20.91
CA ASP A 305 13.52 17.58 -22.10
C ASP A 305 14.69 17.51 -23.08
N HIS A 306 15.73 16.72 -22.76
CA HIS A 306 16.96 16.61 -23.56
C HIS A 306 17.70 17.95 -23.72
N LYS A 307 17.56 18.84 -22.74
CA LYS A 307 18.15 20.18 -22.79
C LYS A 307 19.59 20.16 -22.31
N GLU A 308 20.49 20.65 -23.15
CA GLU A 308 21.92 20.81 -22.82
C GLU A 308 22.13 21.88 -21.74
N ALA A 309 23.10 21.64 -20.84
CA ALA A 309 23.56 22.58 -19.84
C ALA A 309 25.06 22.77 -19.99
N LYS A 310 25.47 23.96 -20.47
CA LYS A 310 26.87 24.25 -20.82
C LYS A 310 27.73 24.46 -19.57
N HIS A 311 29.04 24.47 -19.77
CA HIS A 311 30.01 24.81 -18.72
C HIS A 311 29.65 26.14 -18.02
N LYS A 312 29.63 26.14 -16.69
CA LYS A 312 29.30 27.28 -15.82
C LYS A 312 27.87 27.84 -15.93
N GLU A 313 27.00 27.24 -16.74
CA GLU A 313 25.59 27.67 -16.83
C GLU A 313 24.87 27.48 -15.48
N VAL A 314 25.12 26.35 -14.81
CA VAL A 314 24.60 26.05 -13.47
C VAL A 314 25.76 25.83 -12.52
N SER A 315 26.22 26.90 -11.88
CA SER A 315 27.41 26.94 -11.02
C SER A 315 27.11 27.50 -9.64
N ASN A 316 27.83 27.02 -8.61
CA ASN A 316 27.82 27.55 -7.24
C ASN A 316 26.41 27.83 -6.70
N SER A 317 25.47 26.96 -7.06
CA SER A 317 24.05 27.15 -6.77
C SER A 317 23.67 26.56 -5.41
N THR A 318 22.37 26.54 -5.12
CA THR A 318 21.85 25.80 -3.97
C THR A 318 22.13 24.30 -4.16
N PRO A 319 22.75 23.61 -3.18
CA PRO A 319 23.12 22.21 -3.34
C PRO A 319 21.92 21.31 -3.61
N TRP A 320 22.07 20.32 -4.51
CA TRP A 320 21.10 19.24 -4.71
C TRP A 320 21.66 17.92 -4.18
N THR A 321 21.71 17.82 -2.85
CA THR A 321 22.33 16.69 -2.15
C THR A 321 21.40 15.47 -2.09
N PRO A 322 21.88 14.25 -2.39
CA PRO A 322 21.08 13.04 -2.24
C PRO A 322 20.85 12.66 -0.78
N VAL A 323 19.81 11.87 -0.56
CA VAL A 323 19.65 11.02 0.63
C VAL A 323 20.26 9.65 0.32
N ALA A 324 21.24 9.22 1.12
CA ALA A 324 21.75 7.85 1.03
C ALA A 324 20.84 6.88 1.77
N PHE A 325 20.30 5.89 1.05
CA PHE A 325 19.65 4.73 1.67
C PHE A 325 20.65 3.63 2.02
N LYS A 326 21.76 3.55 1.28
CA LYS A 326 22.89 2.65 1.55
C LYS A 326 24.17 3.29 1.05
N GLY A 327 25.25 3.18 1.83
CA GLY A 327 26.52 3.89 1.57
C GLY A 327 26.63 5.21 2.33
N LYS A 328 27.63 6.02 1.99
CA LYS A 328 27.86 7.36 2.56
C LYS A 328 27.56 8.41 1.49
N VAL A 329 27.16 9.61 1.90
CA VAL A 329 27.03 10.76 0.99
C VAL A 329 28.37 11.51 0.95
N SER A 330 28.72 12.08 -0.21
CA SER A 330 29.87 12.99 -0.35
C SER A 330 29.81 14.12 0.70
N SER A 331 30.96 14.49 1.27
CA SER A 331 31.07 15.65 2.17
C SER A 331 31.05 16.98 1.43
N ARG A 332 31.18 16.95 0.10
CA ARG A 332 31.14 18.13 -0.78
C ARG A 332 29.72 18.45 -1.24
N SER A 333 29.42 19.75 -1.31
CA SER A 333 28.10 20.25 -1.70
C SER A 333 27.94 20.25 -3.21
N GLN A 334 27.01 19.45 -3.72
CA GLN A 334 26.73 19.28 -5.15
C GLN A 334 25.99 20.50 -5.70
N THR A 335 26.73 21.52 -6.12
CA THR A 335 26.20 22.87 -6.47
C THR A 335 26.26 23.18 -7.97
N SER A 336 26.74 22.23 -8.77
CA SER A 336 27.04 22.40 -10.17
C SER A 336 26.47 21.24 -11.01
N PHE A 337 25.98 21.54 -12.22
CA PHE A 337 25.44 20.56 -13.16
C PHE A 337 25.97 20.80 -14.57
N MET A 338 26.32 19.73 -15.28
CA MET A 338 26.64 19.76 -16.71
C MET A 338 25.99 18.60 -17.44
N TYR A 339 25.49 18.89 -18.64
CA TYR A 339 25.14 17.89 -19.64
C TYR A 339 25.54 18.47 -21.00
N ARG A 340 26.63 17.97 -21.58
CA ARG A 340 27.26 18.54 -22.79
C ARG A 340 28.08 17.50 -23.55
N GLU A 341 28.42 17.79 -24.80
CA GLU A 341 29.36 16.97 -25.57
C GLU A 341 30.76 16.99 -24.94
N GLN A 342 31.34 15.80 -24.74
CA GLN A 342 32.72 15.62 -24.31
C GLN A 342 33.32 14.38 -24.99
N ASN A 343 34.35 14.61 -25.81
CA ASN A 343 35.14 13.55 -26.46
C ASN A 343 34.30 12.57 -27.32
N GLY A 344 33.35 13.11 -28.10
CA GLY A 344 32.44 12.39 -28.99
C GLY A 344 31.12 11.95 -28.35
N VAL A 345 30.94 12.16 -27.03
CA VAL A 345 29.77 11.67 -26.28
C VAL A 345 29.17 12.78 -25.41
N LYS A 346 27.87 13.06 -25.55
CA LYS A 346 27.16 13.90 -24.59
C LYS A 346 27.09 13.20 -23.23
N SER A 347 27.80 13.78 -22.26
CA SER A 347 28.06 13.23 -20.93
C SER A 347 27.42 14.12 -19.87
N LEU A 348 27.15 13.57 -18.69
CA LEU A 348 26.46 14.26 -17.59
C LEU A 348 27.30 14.20 -16.31
N LEU A 349 27.40 15.33 -15.61
CA LEU A 349 28.08 15.44 -14.32
C LEU A 349 27.26 16.27 -13.32
N ILE A 350 27.13 15.73 -12.11
CA ILE A 350 26.66 16.43 -10.91
C ILE A 350 27.83 16.48 -9.92
N ASP A 351 28.25 17.70 -9.58
CA ASP A 351 29.45 17.93 -8.79
C ASP A 351 29.40 19.27 -8.00
N ASP A 352 30.42 19.58 -7.21
CA ASP A 352 30.63 20.88 -6.57
C ASP A 352 31.32 21.93 -7.47
N ASN A 353 32.32 21.56 -8.26
CA ASN A 353 33.25 22.50 -8.91
C ASN A 353 33.45 22.31 -10.43
N PHE A 354 32.65 21.43 -11.04
CA PHE A 354 32.77 21.04 -12.46
C PHE A 354 33.99 20.17 -12.76
N CYS A 355 34.38 19.31 -11.83
CA CYS A 355 35.41 18.31 -12.06
C CYS A 355 34.94 16.94 -11.56
N ASP A 356 35.54 15.87 -12.07
CA ASP A 356 35.12 14.50 -11.75
C ASP A 356 35.36 14.09 -10.27
N CYS A 357 35.89 14.97 -9.42
CA CYS A 357 36.21 14.66 -8.03
C CYS A 357 35.00 14.77 -7.11
N ASP A 358 34.81 13.83 -6.19
CA ASP A 358 33.72 13.87 -5.20
C ASP A 358 32.30 14.02 -5.82
N SER A 359 32.17 13.59 -7.08
CA SER A 359 30.93 13.68 -7.85
C SER A 359 29.86 12.75 -7.29
N THR A 360 28.59 13.12 -7.43
CA THR A 360 27.47 12.25 -7.00
C THR A 360 26.78 11.55 -8.14
N LEU A 361 27.05 11.96 -9.39
CA LEU A 361 26.60 11.27 -10.58
C LEU A 361 27.44 11.72 -11.78
N ASN A 362 28.15 10.79 -12.42
CA ASN A 362 28.99 11.05 -13.59
C ASN A 362 28.85 9.95 -14.63
N LEU A 363 28.35 10.30 -15.82
CA LEU A 363 27.90 9.37 -16.86
C LEU A 363 28.49 9.74 -18.21
N GLY A 364 29.03 8.77 -18.93
CA GLY A 364 29.66 8.96 -20.24
C GLY A 364 31.17 9.09 -20.11
N HIS A 365 31.72 10.25 -20.42
CA HIS A 365 33.15 10.56 -20.34
C HIS A 365 33.44 11.56 -19.20
N GLY A 366 34.61 11.45 -18.58
CA GLY A 366 35.05 12.37 -17.53
C GLY A 366 35.15 13.82 -18.03
N MET A 367 34.64 14.75 -17.23
CA MET A 367 34.57 16.18 -17.50
C MET A 367 35.24 16.96 -16.38
N CYS A 368 36.16 17.85 -16.75
CA CYS A 368 36.74 18.78 -15.79
C CYS A 368 37.02 20.14 -16.45
N PHE A 369 36.43 21.19 -15.88
CA PHE A 369 36.45 22.54 -16.44
C PHE A 369 35.87 22.59 -17.88
N SER A 370 36.56 23.27 -18.79
CA SER A 370 36.17 23.37 -20.21
C SER A 370 36.55 22.15 -21.05
N GLY A 371 37.23 21.14 -20.49
CA GLY A 371 37.73 19.98 -21.22
C GLY A 371 37.64 18.67 -20.43
N HIS A 372 38.48 17.70 -20.78
CA HIS A 372 38.63 16.45 -20.03
C HIS A 372 39.73 16.57 -18.98
N SER A 373 39.56 15.94 -17.82
CA SER A 373 40.69 15.75 -16.88
C SER A 373 41.61 14.67 -17.41
N LYS A 374 42.90 14.98 -17.58
CA LYS A 374 43.96 13.96 -17.81
C LYS A 374 44.45 13.31 -16.51
N SER A 375 44.13 13.90 -15.37
CA SER A 375 44.59 13.45 -14.05
C SER A 375 43.64 12.42 -13.42
N PHE A 376 42.35 12.48 -13.76
CA PHE A 376 41.28 11.71 -13.10
C PHE A 376 40.48 10.83 -14.07
N SER A 377 40.53 11.14 -15.37
CA SER A 377 39.97 10.30 -16.43
C SER A 377 41.02 10.07 -17.53
N LYS A 378 40.94 8.94 -18.22
CA LYS A 378 41.78 8.68 -19.40
C LYS A 378 41.01 9.05 -20.65
N ALA A 379 41.68 9.68 -21.61
CA ALA A 379 41.07 9.96 -22.90
C ALA A 379 40.53 8.67 -23.55
N ASN A 380 39.34 8.76 -24.15
CA ASN A 380 38.64 7.63 -24.78
C ASN A 380 38.22 6.51 -23.82
N VAL A 381 38.11 6.79 -22.52
CA VAL A 381 37.48 5.91 -21.55
C VAL A 381 36.09 6.42 -21.24
N PHE A 382 35.10 5.55 -21.40
CA PHE A 382 33.68 5.85 -21.21
C PHE A 382 33.07 4.82 -20.26
N GLY A 383 32.04 5.23 -19.53
CA GLY A 383 31.32 4.37 -18.59
C GLY A 383 30.49 5.19 -17.61
N VAL A 384 30.54 4.78 -16.35
CA VAL A 384 29.96 5.51 -15.22
C VAL A 384 30.95 5.55 -14.08
N ASP A 385 30.84 6.56 -13.23
CA ASP A 385 31.52 6.61 -11.95
C ASP A 385 30.69 5.92 -10.85
N ALA A 386 31.31 5.55 -9.74
CA ALA A 386 30.60 5.11 -8.55
C ALA A 386 29.84 6.29 -7.92
N LEU A 387 28.71 6.01 -7.26
CA LEU A 387 27.95 7.07 -6.57
C LEU A 387 28.71 7.63 -5.36
N TYR A 388 29.60 6.81 -4.80
CA TYR A 388 30.51 7.19 -3.72
C TYR A 388 31.82 6.43 -3.88
N ASP A 389 32.88 7.13 -4.28
CA ASP A 389 34.24 6.59 -4.42
C ASP A 389 35.23 7.21 -3.41
N GLY A 390 34.87 8.32 -2.77
CA GLY A 390 35.70 9.04 -1.80
C GLY A 390 37.01 9.56 -2.39
N GLY A 391 37.04 9.79 -3.71
CA GLY A 391 38.25 10.14 -4.45
C GLY A 391 37.97 10.95 -5.71
N CYS A 392 38.99 11.05 -6.56
CA CYS A 392 38.91 11.73 -7.85
C CYS A 392 39.00 10.70 -8.98
N HIS A 393 37.89 10.00 -9.25
CA HIS A 393 37.81 9.06 -10.35
C HIS A 393 36.77 9.52 -11.36
N GLY A 394 37.11 9.45 -12.66
CA GLY A 394 36.15 9.65 -13.72
C GLY A 394 35.39 8.36 -14.08
N PRO A 395 34.45 8.44 -15.04
CA PRO A 395 33.71 7.28 -15.53
C PRO A 395 34.63 6.17 -16.04
N VAL A 396 34.34 4.93 -15.63
CA VAL A 396 35.11 3.73 -16.02
C VAL A 396 34.18 2.59 -16.41
N PRO A 397 34.64 1.65 -17.27
CA PRO A 397 33.82 0.50 -17.66
C PRO A 397 33.57 -0.46 -16.50
N SER A 398 34.45 -0.53 -15.49
CA SER A 398 34.39 -1.50 -14.39
C SER A 398 33.30 -1.21 -13.35
N VAL A 399 32.56 -0.11 -13.48
CA VAL A 399 31.43 0.24 -12.61
C VAL A 399 30.15 0.16 -13.42
N GLY A 400 29.09 -0.35 -12.80
CA GLY A 400 27.73 -0.38 -13.34
C GLY A 400 26.82 0.55 -12.55
N LEU A 401 25.75 1.04 -13.18
CA LEU A 401 24.80 1.95 -12.57
C LEU A 401 23.41 1.76 -13.17
N THR A 402 22.37 1.85 -12.34
CA THR A 402 20.98 1.95 -12.78
C THR A 402 20.29 3.15 -12.15
N LEU A 403 19.61 3.96 -12.96
CA LEU A 403 18.75 5.06 -12.52
C LEU A 403 17.27 4.67 -12.63
N TYR A 404 16.53 4.99 -11.58
CA TYR A 404 15.11 4.78 -11.44
C TYR A 404 14.40 6.10 -11.19
N TYR A 405 13.15 6.19 -11.63
CA TYR A 405 12.25 7.28 -11.29
C TYR A 405 11.02 6.75 -10.56
N ARG A 406 10.34 7.64 -9.82
CA ARG A 406 8.95 7.45 -9.44
C ARG A 406 8.26 8.80 -9.38
N THR A 407 6.93 8.82 -9.53
CA THR A 407 6.15 10.03 -9.28
C THR A 407 5.29 9.91 -8.02
N GLN A 408 5.33 10.97 -7.21
CA GLN A 408 4.44 11.17 -6.08
C GLN A 408 3.10 11.73 -6.60
N ARG A 409 2.09 10.87 -6.74
CA ARG A 409 0.71 11.34 -6.99
C ARG A 409 0.09 11.77 -5.65
N LEU A 410 0.27 13.04 -5.32
CA LEU A 410 -0.24 13.65 -4.10
C LEU A 410 -1.78 13.71 -4.09
N ASP A 411 -2.35 13.65 -2.89
CA ASP A 411 -3.77 13.92 -2.70
C ASP A 411 -4.12 15.34 -3.19
N LEU A 412 -5.18 15.46 -3.96
CA LEU A 412 -5.74 16.76 -4.32
C LEU A 412 -6.50 17.32 -3.11
N ARG A 413 -6.04 18.44 -2.55
CA ARG A 413 -6.70 19.12 -1.41
C ARG A 413 -7.45 20.39 -1.78
N GLN A 414 -7.14 20.96 -2.94
CA GLN A 414 -7.67 22.25 -3.40
C GLN A 414 -9.19 22.28 -3.66
N PHE A 415 -9.86 21.12 -3.63
CA PHE A 415 -11.30 20.99 -3.88
C PHE A 415 -12.09 20.63 -2.60
N GLY A 416 -11.71 21.23 -1.47
CA GLY A 416 -12.45 21.19 -0.20
C GLY A 416 -12.44 19.85 0.56
N ALA A 417 -11.64 18.88 0.11
CA ALA A 417 -11.45 17.59 0.78
C ALA A 417 -10.11 16.98 0.39
N LYS A 418 -9.71 15.90 1.07
CA LYS A 418 -8.58 15.05 0.65
C LYS A 418 -9.07 14.09 -0.44
N TRP A 419 -8.63 14.29 -1.68
CA TRP A 419 -9.00 13.45 -2.83
C TRP A 419 -7.81 12.60 -3.27
N ARG A 420 -7.98 11.28 -3.30
CA ARG A 420 -6.91 10.35 -3.61
C ARG A 420 -7.13 9.68 -4.96
N PRO A 421 -6.13 9.59 -5.85
CA PRO A 421 -6.30 8.95 -7.14
C PRO A 421 -6.56 7.46 -6.95
N PHE A 422 -7.50 6.92 -7.71
CA PHE A 422 -7.64 5.48 -7.89
C PHE A 422 -7.42 5.08 -9.33
N TRP A 423 -7.90 5.82 -10.32
CA TRP A 423 -7.77 5.41 -11.73
C TRP A 423 -7.09 6.52 -12.54
N TRP A 424 -6.25 6.19 -13.53
CA TRP A 424 -5.71 7.21 -14.45
C TRP A 424 -5.21 6.68 -15.78
N TRP A 425 -5.13 7.58 -16.75
CA TRP A 425 -4.44 7.42 -18.01
C TRP A 425 -3.72 8.73 -18.34
N ASN A 426 -2.42 8.68 -18.58
CA ASN A 426 -1.67 9.88 -18.96
C ASN A 426 -1.81 10.13 -20.48
N ALA A 427 -1.85 11.40 -20.86
CA ALA A 427 -1.90 11.80 -22.26
C ALA A 427 -0.65 11.37 -23.05
N GLY A 428 -0.84 10.97 -24.31
CA GLY A 428 0.22 10.62 -25.26
C GLY A 428 0.70 9.17 -25.18
N LEU A 429 0.01 8.32 -24.44
CA LEU A 429 0.35 6.90 -24.32
C LEU A 429 -0.15 6.11 -25.53
N GLN A 430 0.70 5.27 -26.10
CA GLN A 430 0.30 4.35 -27.16
C GLN A 430 -0.38 3.11 -26.57
N TRP A 431 -1.63 2.86 -26.98
CA TRP A 431 -2.32 1.60 -26.73
C TRP A 431 -1.74 0.53 -27.67
N SER A 432 -0.48 0.10 -27.44
CA SER A 432 0.33 -0.69 -28.37
C SER A 432 -0.34 -1.99 -28.86
N THR A 433 -0.48 -2.16 -30.18
CA THR A 433 -0.94 -3.41 -30.81
C THR A 433 0.10 -4.55 -30.77
N CYS A 434 1.28 -4.34 -30.14
CA CYS A 434 2.47 -5.20 -30.26
C CYS A 434 2.90 -5.90 -28.96
N SER A 435 1.99 -6.16 -28.02
CA SER A 435 2.23 -7.04 -26.87
C SER A 435 1.08 -8.04 -26.78
N THR A 436 1.35 -9.31 -27.08
CA THR A 436 0.33 -10.37 -27.15
C THR A 436 -0.21 -10.81 -25.79
N ASP A 437 0.45 -10.46 -24.68
CA ASP A 437 0.13 -11.08 -23.38
C ASP A 437 -0.18 -10.12 -22.22
N LYS A 438 0.02 -8.80 -22.39
CA LYS A 438 -0.26 -7.82 -21.32
C LYS A 438 -0.71 -6.45 -21.83
N GLN A 439 -1.86 -6.40 -22.48
CA GLN A 439 -2.66 -5.19 -22.42
C GLN A 439 -3.96 -5.51 -21.71
N GLU A 440 -4.16 -4.81 -20.60
CA GLU A 440 -5.37 -4.87 -19.78
C GLU A 440 -6.56 -4.62 -20.70
N LYS A 441 -7.29 -5.70 -21.02
CA LYS A 441 -8.51 -5.63 -21.83
C LYS A 441 -9.67 -5.09 -20.99
N ASP A 442 -9.41 -4.59 -19.79
CA ASP A 442 -10.43 -4.14 -18.87
C ASP A 442 -9.93 -2.90 -18.13
N VAL A 443 -10.62 -1.77 -18.33
CA VAL A 443 -10.24 -0.50 -17.71
C VAL A 443 -10.50 -0.46 -16.20
N LEU A 444 -11.12 -1.50 -15.63
CA LEU A 444 -11.33 -1.69 -14.20
C LEU A 444 -10.78 -3.05 -13.70
N GLU A 445 -9.77 -3.62 -14.38
CA GLU A 445 -9.24 -4.97 -14.13
C GLU A 445 -8.79 -5.20 -12.68
N ASN A 446 -8.09 -4.23 -12.09
CA ASN A 446 -7.35 -4.45 -10.86
C ASN A 446 -8.10 -3.96 -9.61
N PRO A 447 -7.96 -4.61 -8.44
CA PRO A 447 -8.43 -4.06 -7.18
C PRO A 447 -7.60 -2.84 -6.77
N TYR A 448 -8.19 -1.95 -5.97
CA TYR A 448 -7.48 -0.78 -5.45
C TYR A 448 -6.21 -1.15 -4.68
N GLY A 449 -5.13 -0.38 -4.88
CA GLY A 449 -3.81 -0.63 -4.28
C GLY A 449 -2.88 -1.47 -5.17
N SER A 450 -3.36 -1.91 -6.33
CA SER A 450 -2.55 -2.67 -7.31
C SER A 450 -1.58 -1.79 -8.09
N CYS A 451 -1.94 -0.52 -8.31
CA CYS A 451 -1.09 0.43 -9.02
C CYS A 451 -0.15 1.19 -8.08
N SER A 452 1.02 1.53 -8.59
CA SER A 452 1.93 2.48 -7.94
C SER A 452 1.71 3.89 -8.49
N GLY A 453 1.94 4.93 -7.68
CA GLY A 453 1.78 6.32 -8.15
C GLY A 453 2.60 6.64 -9.42
N GLY A 454 3.71 5.91 -9.64
CA GLY A 454 4.63 6.02 -10.77
C GLY A 454 4.10 5.55 -12.13
N ASP A 455 2.99 4.83 -12.17
CA ASP A 455 2.56 4.14 -13.39
C ASP A 455 1.99 5.13 -14.43
N PRO A 456 2.23 4.91 -15.75
CA PRO A 456 1.72 5.79 -16.81
C PRO A 456 0.19 5.77 -16.89
N PHE A 457 -0.40 4.63 -16.59
CA PHE A 457 -1.83 4.42 -16.45
C PHE A 457 -2.08 3.51 -15.24
N CYS A 458 -3.32 3.47 -14.78
CA CYS A 458 -3.77 2.59 -13.72
C CYS A 458 -5.25 2.29 -13.89
N PHE A 459 -5.54 1.02 -14.15
CA PHE A 459 -6.89 0.49 -14.30
C PHE A 459 -7.28 -0.29 -13.06
N GLN A 460 -7.47 0.44 -11.95
CA GLN A 460 -7.98 -0.14 -10.72
C GLN A 460 -9.33 0.44 -10.32
N ARG A 461 -10.03 -0.35 -9.50
CA ARG A 461 -11.33 -0.06 -8.90
C ARG A 461 -11.21 0.85 -7.68
N LEU A 462 -12.36 1.26 -7.16
CA LEU A 462 -12.49 1.93 -5.87
C LEU A 462 -12.06 0.99 -4.72
N PRO A 463 -11.55 1.54 -3.60
CA PRO A 463 -11.23 0.76 -2.41
C PRO A 463 -12.42 -0.04 -1.89
N SER A 464 -12.21 -1.32 -1.56
CA SER A 464 -13.26 -2.23 -1.09
C SER A 464 -13.93 -1.82 0.22
N TRP A 465 -13.28 -0.96 1.00
CA TRP A 465 -13.81 -0.47 2.27
C TRP A 465 -14.78 0.72 2.12
N LEU A 466 -14.96 1.26 0.91
CA LEU A 466 -15.91 2.34 0.68
C LEU A 466 -17.36 1.82 0.70
N GLU A 467 -18.26 2.70 1.13
CA GLU A 467 -19.70 2.46 1.07
C GLU A 467 -20.35 3.43 0.08
N GLU A 468 -21.28 2.91 -0.72
CA GLU A 468 -21.88 3.59 -1.87
C GLU A 468 -22.45 4.98 -1.55
N GLN A 469 -23.34 5.11 -0.57
CA GLN A 469 -24.03 6.38 -0.29
C GLN A 469 -23.10 7.46 0.28
N SER A 470 -22.01 7.04 0.93
CA SER A 470 -20.98 7.93 1.46
C SER A 470 -19.91 8.32 0.43
N ALA A 471 -19.78 7.57 -0.66
CA ALA A 471 -18.71 7.71 -1.62
C ALA A 471 -18.92 8.86 -2.62
N GLN A 472 -17.82 9.51 -3.00
CA GLN A 472 -17.77 10.55 -4.03
C GLN A 472 -16.52 10.35 -4.87
N ILE A 473 -16.64 10.67 -6.17
CA ILE A 473 -15.52 10.71 -7.10
C ILE A 473 -15.33 12.12 -7.67
N LEU A 474 -14.09 12.42 -8.02
CA LEU A 474 -13.68 13.63 -8.72
C LEU A 474 -12.82 13.23 -9.90
N ALA A 475 -13.06 13.83 -11.06
CA ALA A 475 -12.26 13.60 -12.25
C ALA A 475 -11.51 14.87 -12.63
N LYS A 476 -10.30 14.72 -13.17
CA LYS A 476 -9.52 15.81 -13.76
C LYS A 476 -8.90 15.34 -15.07
N ASP A 477 -9.17 16.05 -16.15
CA ASP A 477 -8.59 15.76 -17.47
C ASP A 477 -7.32 16.58 -17.79
N SER A 478 -6.72 16.28 -18.94
CA SER A 478 -5.53 16.96 -19.49
C SER A 478 -5.79 18.43 -19.86
N GLN A 479 -7.04 18.84 -20.08
CA GLN A 479 -7.44 20.23 -20.31
C GLN A 479 -7.72 21.01 -19.01
N ASN A 480 -7.55 20.37 -17.85
CA ASN A 480 -7.85 20.91 -16.52
C ASN A 480 -9.34 21.17 -16.25
N ASN A 481 -10.26 20.50 -16.95
CA ASN A 481 -11.64 20.39 -16.46
C ASN A 481 -11.64 19.53 -15.19
N VAL A 482 -12.57 19.84 -14.26
CA VAL A 482 -12.68 19.16 -12.97
C VAL A 482 -14.14 18.99 -12.60
N TYR A 483 -14.59 17.73 -12.60
CA TYR A 483 -15.97 17.34 -12.34
C TYR A 483 -16.06 16.48 -11.09
N ARG A 484 -17.20 16.51 -10.39
CA ARG A 484 -17.42 15.74 -9.16
C ARG A 484 -18.79 15.07 -9.18
N TRP A 485 -18.82 13.80 -8.80
CA TRP A 485 -20.06 13.03 -8.64
C TRP A 485 -20.19 12.48 -7.23
N LYS A 486 -21.43 12.26 -6.81
CA LYS A 486 -21.77 11.54 -5.58
C LYS A 486 -22.57 10.31 -5.95
N PHE A 487 -22.17 9.14 -5.45
CA PHE A 487 -22.93 7.91 -5.66
C PHE A 487 -24.23 7.92 -4.88
N ASN A 488 -25.23 7.22 -5.40
CA ASN A 488 -26.55 7.12 -4.82
C ASN A 488 -27.23 5.82 -5.27
N ALA A 489 -27.43 4.90 -4.33
CA ALA A 489 -28.10 3.62 -4.58
C ALA A 489 -29.54 3.74 -5.11
N SER A 490 -30.20 4.90 -4.91
CA SER A 490 -31.56 5.14 -5.43
C SER A 490 -31.58 5.71 -6.86
N ASN A 491 -30.42 6.11 -7.40
CA ASN A 491 -30.29 6.54 -8.78
C ASN A 491 -29.71 5.35 -9.59
N PRO A 492 -30.45 4.77 -10.55
CA PRO A 492 -30.01 3.60 -11.31
C PRO A 492 -28.69 3.81 -12.07
N THR A 493 -28.46 4.98 -12.65
CA THR A 493 -27.24 5.31 -13.40
C THR A 493 -26.03 5.42 -12.47
N ALA A 494 -26.18 6.11 -11.33
CA ALA A 494 -25.15 6.19 -10.29
C ALA A 494 -24.84 4.82 -9.67
N HIS A 495 -25.88 4.01 -9.42
CA HIS A 495 -25.74 2.66 -8.85
C HIS A 495 -25.05 1.70 -9.82
N ALA A 496 -25.34 1.78 -11.12
CA ALA A 496 -24.64 1.02 -12.14
C ALA A 496 -23.15 1.41 -12.23
N ALA A 497 -22.84 2.70 -12.13
CA ALA A 497 -21.47 3.18 -12.03
C ALA A 497 -20.76 2.67 -10.77
N TRP A 498 -21.41 2.64 -9.61
CA TRP A 498 -20.87 2.02 -8.40
C TRP A 498 -20.58 0.52 -8.61
N ASN A 499 -21.52 -0.19 -9.22
CA ASN A 499 -21.37 -1.61 -9.52
C ASN A 499 -20.18 -1.91 -10.44
N ALA A 500 -19.89 -1.03 -11.41
CA ALA A 500 -18.69 -1.10 -12.22
C ALA A 500 -17.43 -0.75 -11.40
N PHE A 501 -17.34 0.48 -10.89
CA PHE A 501 -16.15 1.02 -10.25
C PHE A 501 -15.75 0.33 -8.95
N HIS A 502 -16.67 -0.31 -8.24
CA HIS A 502 -16.42 -0.97 -6.94
C HIS A 502 -16.65 -2.49 -7.00
N ASN A 503 -17.81 -2.92 -7.46
CA ASN A 503 -18.22 -4.34 -7.41
C ASN A 503 -17.74 -5.19 -8.60
N HIS A 504 -17.06 -4.56 -9.57
CA HIS A 504 -16.59 -5.22 -10.80
C HIS A 504 -17.70 -5.98 -11.53
N LYS A 505 -18.88 -5.36 -11.62
CA LYS A 505 -20.09 -5.97 -12.20
C LYS A 505 -20.42 -5.29 -13.52
N GLU A 506 -20.40 -6.09 -14.59
CA GLU A 506 -20.70 -5.64 -15.94
C GLU A 506 -22.16 -5.19 -16.08
N THR A 507 -22.36 -4.18 -16.92
CA THR A 507 -23.68 -3.66 -17.30
C THR A 507 -24.16 -4.42 -18.54
N ALA A 508 -25.33 -5.05 -18.44
CA ALA A 508 -25.96 -5.66 -19.61
C ALA A 508 -26.28 -4.58 -20.65
N ALA A 509 -26.15 -4.92 -21.93
CA ALA A 509 -26.35 -3.98 -23.03
C ALA A 509 -27.75 -3.34 -22.96
N GLY A 510 -27.80 -1.99 -22.93
CA GLY A 510 -29.06 -1.23 -22.88
C GLY A 510 -29.79 -1.28 -21.53
N ALA A 511 -29.21 -1.89 -20.49
CA ALA A 511 -29.85 -1.98 -19.17
C ALA A 511 -29.96 -0.62 -18.45
N VAL A 512 -29.04 0.30 -18.75
CA VAL A 512 -29.02 1.66 -18.19
C VAL A 512 -28.91 2.64 -19.35
N LEU A 513 -30.04 2.82 -20.03
CA LEU A 513 -30.24 3.74 -21.14
C LEU A 513 -31.40 4.67 -20.78
N ASN A 514 -31.21 5.99 -20.92
CA ASN A 514 -32.21 7.03 -20.64
C ASN A 514 -32.86 6.87 -19.26
N GLN A 515 -32.04 6.64 -18.22
CA GLN A 515 -32.53 6.44 -16.85
C GLN A 515 -32.58 7.77 -16.09
N MET A 516 -32.35 7.75 -14.77
CA MET A 516 -32.27 8.99 -13.99
C MET A 516 -30.88 9.59 -14.12
N ALA A 517 -30.78 10.82 -14.63
CA ALA A 517 -29.51 11.53 -14.83
C ALA A 517 -28.61 11.52 -13.58
N TRP A 518 -27.34 11.20 -13.79
CA TRP A 518 -26.26 11.26 -12.81
C TRP A 518 -25.23 12.33 -13.21
N ASN A 519 -25.73 13.58 -13.32
CA ASN A 519 -24.94 14.71 -13.78
C ASN A 519 -23.82 15.12 -12.80
N PRO A 520 -22.62 15.48 -13.29
CA PRO A 520 -21.55 16.00 -12.46
C PRO A 520 -21.87 17.39 -11.90
N ILE A 521 -21.31 17.67 -10.72
CA ILE A 521 -21.06 19.04 -10.28
C ILE A 521 -19.75 19.50 -10.95
N VAL A 522 -19.85 20.51 -11.81
CA VAL A 522 -18.68 21.11 -12.48
C VAL A 522 -17.98 22.06 -11.52
N LEU A 523 -16.74 21.75 -11.15
CA LEU A 523 -15.90 22.60 -10.30
C LEU A 523 -14.99 23.52 -11.14
N LYS A 524 -14.62 23.06 -12.34
CA LYS A 524 -13.88 23.82 -13.35
C LYS A 524 -14.18 23.26 -14.74
N GLY A 525 -14.38 24.12 -15.73
CA GLY A 525 -14.74 23.73 -17.09
C GLY A 525 -16.14 24.20 -17.47
N ARG A 526 -16.73 23.59 -18.49
CA ARG A 526 -18.11 23.84 -18.94
C ARG A 526 -19.04 22.71 -18.50
N TYR A 527 -20.35 22.91 -18.60
CA TYR A 527 -21.35 21.86 -18.36
C TYR A 527 -21.58 21.05 -19.63
N ALA A 528 -21.89 19.76 -19.48
CA ALA A 528 -22.40 18.94 -20.58
C ALA A 528 -23.73 19.51 -21.09
N PHE A 529 -24.00 19.35 -22.39
CA PHE A 529 -25.23 19.85 -23.02
C PHE A 529 -26.43 18.92 -22.83
N VAL A 530 -26.16 17.70 -22.41
CA VAL A 530 -27.14 16.61 -22.31
C VAL A 530 -27.05 15.97 -20.93
N ASP A 531 -28.17 15.39 -20.52
CA ASP A 531 -28.25 14.64 -19.27
C ASP A 531 -27.42 13.36 -19.36
N GLN A 532 -26.62 13.12 -18.33
CA GLN A 532 -25.77 11.94 -18.21
C GLN A 532 -26.55 10.81 -17.55
N ASP A 533 -27.51 10.25 -18.26
CA ASP A 533 -28.50 9.30 -17.76
C ASP A 533 -28.31 7.86 -18.28
N SER A 534 -27.29 7.65 -19.12
CA SER A 534 -26.92 6.38 -19.70
C SER A 534 -25.54 5.95 -19.24
N PHE A 535 -25.39 4.68 -18.84
CA PHE A 535 -24.12 4.14 -18.34
C PHE A 535 -23.89 2.73 -18.85
N THR A 536 -22.65 2.44 -19.26
CA THR A 536 -22.26 1.07 -19.58
C THR A 536 -20.84 0.76 -19.10
N TYR A 537 -20.68 -0.44 -18.53
CA TYR A 537 -19.39 -1.09 -18.32
C TYR A 537 -19.44 -2.50 -18.90
N ARG A 538 -18.84 -2.72 -20.08
CA ARG A 538 -18.92 -4.03 -20.78
C ARG A 538 -17.84 -4.18 -21.84
N SER A 539 -17.63 -5.42 -22.28
CA SER A 539 -16.70 -5.72 -23.37
C SER A 539 -17.29 -5.38 -24.73
N LYS A 540 -16.62 -4.48 -25.47
CA LYS A 540 -16.90 -4.15 -26.86
C LYS A 540 -15.59 -3.77 -27.55
N ASN A 541 -15.44 -4.11 -28.84
CA ASN A 541 -14.23 -3.77 -29.60
C ASN A 541 -12.91 -4.28 -28.98
N GLY A 542 -12.98 -5.43 -28.30
CA GLY A 542 -11.82 -6.09 -27.69
C GLY A 542 -11.33 -5.48 -26.37
N VAL A 543 -12.04 -4.47 -25.83
CA VAL A 543 -11.76 -3.83 -24.53
C VAL A 543 -13.05 -3.79 -23.71
N LYS A 544 -12.95 -3.97 -22.40
CA LYS A 544 -14.01 -3.72 -21.43
C LYS A 544 -13.89 -2.28 -20.98
N SER A 545 -14.82 -1.45 -21.45
CA SER A 545 -14.78 0.01 -21.36
C SER A 545 -15.87 0.51 -20.42
N VAL A 546 -15.68 1.73 -19.89
CA VAL A 546 -16.68 2.45 -19.09
C VAL A 546 -17.14 3.68 -19.85
N LEU A 547 -18.45 3.88 -19.95
CA LEU A 547 -19.06 5.05 -20.58
C LEU A 547 -20.18 5.60 -19.69
N LEU A 548 -20.21 6.93 -19.55
CA LEU A 548 -21.29 7.73 -18.99
C LEU A 548 -21.60 8.87 -19.97
N ASP A 549 -22.82 8.86 -20.50
CA ASP A 549 -23.32 9.73 -21.57
C ASP A 549 -24.85 9.84 -21.50
N ASP A 550 -25.49 10.29 -22.59
CA ASP A 550 -26.94 10.37 -22.76
C ASP A 550 -27.55 9.14 -23.46
N ASP A 551 -26.84 8.42 -24.33
CA ASP A 551 -27.45 7.35 -25.15
C ASP A 551 -26.67 6.02 -25.28
N ASN A 552 -25.63 5.79 -24.45
CA ASN A 552 -24.65 4.71 -24.57
C ASN A 552 -23.87 4.67 -25.90
N CYS A 553 -23.70 5.84 -26.53
CA CYS A 553 -22.77 6.11 -27.61
C CYS A 553 -21.91 7.32 -27.22
N ASP A 554 -20.59 7.15 -27.22
CA ASP A 554 -19.54 8.05 -26.71
C ASP A 554 -19.59 9.55 -27.08
N CYS A 555 -20.52 9.98 -27.92
CA CYS A 555 -20.89 11.37 -28.11
C CYS A 555 -21.27 12.04 -26.79
N LEU A 556 -20.81 13.28 -26.58
CA LEU A 556 -21.25 14.13 -25.46
C LEU A 556 -21.07 13.48 -24.07
N SER A 557 -20.11 12.55 -23.98
CA SER A 557 -19.81 11.82 -22.76
C SER A 557 -19.15 12.72 -21.71
N THR A 558 -19.32 12.37 -20.44
CA THR A 558 -18.55 12.98 -19.35
C THR A 558 -17.54 12.03 -18.74
N ILE A 559 -17.67 10.72 -18.99
CA ILE A 559 -16.66 9.71 -18.68
C ILE A 559 -16.66 8.69 -19.82
N GLN A 560 -15.56 8.60 -20.55
CA GLN A 560 -15.33 7.52 -21.52
C GLN A 560 -13.93 6.94 -21.35
N LEU A 561 -13.86 5.69 -20.87
CA LEU A 561 -12.63 4.98 -20.55
C LEU A 561 -12.47 3.73 -21.42
N GLY A 562 -11.47 3.70 -22.29
CA GLY A 562 -11.12 2.50 -23.07
C GLY A 562 -11.42 2.64 -24.57
N ALA A 563 -12.13 1.67 -25.13
CA ALA A 563 -12.50 1.66 -26.55
C ALA A 563 -13.88 2.25 -26.80
N THR A 564 -14.10 2.73 -28.03
CA THR A 564 -15.39 3.29 -28.44
C THR A 564 -16.55 2.30 -28.26
N MET A 565 -17.70 2.78 -27.79
CA MET A 565 -18.91 1.99 -27.56
C MET A 565 -20.02 2.23 -28.59
N CYS A 566 -19.82 3.14 -29.54
CA CYS A 566 -20.76 3.41 -30.63
C CYS A 566 -20.81 2.30 -31.70
N GLY A 567 -21.85 2.32 -32.56
CA GLY A 567 -22.06 1.34 -33.64
C GLY A 567 -21.07 1.48 -34.82
N ASN A 568 -21.22 0.64 -35.85
CA ASN A 568 -20.31 0.44 -37.01
C ASN A 568 -19.97 1.69 -37.86
N LYS A 569 -20.45 2.88 -37.50
CA LYS A 569 -20.23 4.14 -38.22
C LYS A 569 -18.95 4.88 -37.79
N LEU A 570 -18.43 4.57 -36.60
CA LEU A 570 -17.19 5.14 -36.06
C LEU A 570 -16.09 4.08 -36.05
N ASP A 571 -14.81 4.49 -36.04
CA ASP A 571 -13.68 3.56 -36.08
C ASP A 571 -13.76 2.58 -34.90
N PRO A 572 -14.07 1.28 -35.14
CA PRO A 572 -14.26 0.31 -34.07
C PRO A 572 -12.97 0.03 -33.30
N ASN A 573 -11.81 0.47 -33.79
CA ASN A 573 -10.52 0.29 -33.13
C ASN A 573 -10.06 1.52 -32.34
N ALA A 574 -10.87 2.58 -32.26
CA ALA A 574 -10.52 3.76 -31.47
C ALA A 574 -10.42 3.41 -29.98
N ARG A 575 -9.25 3.71 -29.39
CA ARG A 575 -8.90 3.42 -28.00
C ARG A 575 -8.21 4.61 -27.35
N GLY A 576 -8.52 4.83 -26.07
CA GLY A 576 -7.94 5.88 -25.27
C GLY A 576 -8.96 6.39 -24.27
N ILE A 577 -8.98 7.70 -24.05
CA ILE A 577 -9.89 8.37 -23.13
C ILE A 577 -10.48 9.59 -23.82
N ASP A 578 -11.71 9.95 -23.45
CA ASP A 578 -12.29 11.23 -23.85
C ASP A 578 -12.07 12.31 -22.77
N LEU A 579 -12.18 13.57 -23.16
CA LEU A 579 -12.15 14.70 -22.24
C LEU A 579 -13.46 14.76 -21.44
N LEU A 580 -13.44 15.39 -20.26
CA LEU A 580 -14.66 15.52 -19.46
C LEU A 580 -15.73 16.38 -20.14
N TYR A 581 -15.30 17.28 -21.02
CA TYR A 581 -16.15 18.11 -21.85
C TYR A 581 -15.77 17.91 -23.30
N ASP A 582 -16.53 17.08 -24.02
CA ASP A 582 -16.36 16.86 -25.45
C ASP A 582 -17.64 17.25 -26.23
N PRO A 583 -17.72 18.49 -26.72
CA PRO A 583 -18.94 18.99 -27.38
C PRO A 583 -19.06 18.59 -28.86
N VAL A 584 -18.07 17.88 -29.43
CA VAL A 584 -17.99 17.58 -30.87
C VAL A 584 -17.89 16.09 -31.18
N CYS A 585 -18.19 15.22 -30.21
CA CYS A 585 -18.18 13.76 -30.38
C CYS A 585 -16.85 13.20 -30.91
N ASN A 586 -15.73 13.67 -30.36
CA ASN A 586 -14.44 13.07 -30.61
C ASN A 586 -14.41 11.61 -30.12
N LEU A 587 -13.70 10.76 -30.85
CA LEU A 587 -13.45 9.40 -30.39
C LEU A 587 -12.46 9.40 -29.22
N PRO A 588 -12.55 8.40 -28.31
CA PRO A 588 -11.55 8.24 -27.26
C PRO A 588 -10.14 8.18 -27.85
N SER A 589 -9.23 8.95 -27.28
CA SER A 589 -7.91 9.21 -27.86
C SER A 589 -6.79 8.96 -26.86
N ALA A 590 -5.73 8.32 -27.33
CA ALA A 590 -4.46 8.15 -26.64
C ALA A 590 -3.84 9.50 -26.20
N ASN A 591 -4.13 10.58 -26.92
CA ASN A 591 -3.58 11.92 -26.65
C ASN A 591 -4.26 12.63 -25.49
N ASN A 592 -5.42 12.15 -25.04
CA ASN A 592 -6.12 12.69 -23.89
C ASN A 592 -5.63 12.03 -22.61
N GLY A 593 -5.72 12.74 -21.49
CA GLY A 593 -5.38 12.22 -20.17
C GLY A 593 -6.49 12.48 -19.18
N LEU A 594 -6.68 11.55 -18.25
CA LEU A 594 -7.71 11.64 -17.22
C LEU A 594 -7.21 10.99 -15.93
N THR A 595 -7.58 11.54 -14.79
CA THR A 595 -7.38 10.91 -13.48
C THR A 595 -8.68 10.99 -12.69
N LEU A 596 -9.12 9.85 -12.16
CA LEU A 596 -10.23 9.74 -11.23
C LEU A 596 -9.70 9.60 -9.80
N TYR A 597 -10.35 10.32 -8.90
CA TYR A 597 -10.06 10.41 -7.50
C TYR A 597 -11.29 10.01 -6.69
N PHE A 598 -11.10 9.43 -5.51
CA PHE A 598 -12.15 9.27 -4.52
C PHE A 598 -11.92 10.20 -3.33
N LYS A 599 -13.01 10.59 -2.67
CA LYS A 599 -12.93 11.40 -1.45
C LYS A 599 -12.50 10.52 -0.28
N VAL A 600 -11.39 10.86 0.36
CA VAL A 600 -10.98 10.22 1.60
C VAL A 600 -11.80 10.78 2.76
N PRO A 601 -12.43 9.94 3.60
CA PRO A 601 -13.15 10.39 4.79
C PRO A 601 -12.25 11.17 5.76
N SER A 602 -12.83 12.05 6.58
CA SER A 602 -12.09 12.82 7.60
C SER A 602 -11.47 11.92 8.66
N HIS A 603 -12.20 10.87 9.08
CA HIS A 603 -11.68 9.78 9.89
C HIS A 603 -11.42 8.58 8.98
N SER A 604 -10.16 8.16 8.91
CA SER A 604 -9.72 7.10 8.01
C SER A 604 -10.56 5.82 8.16
N LEU A 605 -10.94 5.21 7.03
CA LEU A 605 -11.69 3.94 6.98
C LEU A 605 -13.09 3.99 7.63
N THR A 606 -13.69 5.18 7.77
CA THR A 606 -15.02 5.33 8.37
C THR A 606 -16.07 5.79 7.38
N PHE A 607 -17.34 5.44 7.66
CA PHE A 607 -18.50 6.06 7.02
C PHE A 607 -19.69 6.12 8.00
N GLN A 608 -20.67 6.98 7.70
CA GLN A 608 -21.94 7.06 8.43
C GLN A 608 -23.06 6.46 7.57
N GLY A 609 -23.76 5.46 8.12
CA GLY A 609 -24.83 4.76 7.42
C GLY A 609 -25.47 3.69 8.30
N TYR A 610 -26.63 3.19 7.90
CA TYR A 610 -27.33 2.12 8.64
C TYR A 610 -27.58 2.43 10.13
N GLY A 611 -27.67 3.72 10.48
CA GLY A 611 -27.90 4.21 11.85
C GLY A 611 -26.65 4.38 12.73
N PHE A 612 -25.44 4.13 12.22
CA PHE A 612 -24.19 4.23 13.00
C PHE A 612 -23.05 4.86 12.20
N GLU A 613 -21.98 5.26 12.90
CA GLU A 613 -20.66 5.44 12.31
C GLU A 613 -19.92 4.11 12.38
N TRP A 614 -19.47 3.64 11.22
CA TRP A 614 -18.84 2.34 11.03
C TRP A 614 -17.38 2.53 10.66
N THR A 615 -16.52 1.66 11.20
CA THR A 615 -15.08 1.65 10.91
C THR A 615 -14.70 0.32 10.29
N ALA A 616 -14.09 0.34 9.10
CA ALA A 616 -13.60 -0.86 8.45
C ALA A 616 -12.38 -1.39 9.21
N PHE A 617 -12.37 -2.70 9.46
CA PHE A 617 -11.24 -3.36 10.13
C PHE A 617 -10.79 -4.63 9.40
N TRP A 618 -11.54 -5.06 8.38
CA TRP A 618 -11.25 -6.24 7.59
C TRP A 618 -11.85 -6.08 6.18
N TRP A 619 -11.11 -6.41 5.13
CA TRP A 619 -11.66 -6.46 3.77
C TRP A 619 -10.87 -7.40 2.84
N TRP A 620 -11.58 -7.94 1.87
CA TRP A 620 -11.06 -8.70 0.75
C TRP A 620 -11.73 -8.23 -0.55
N PRO A 621 -10.97 -7.85 -1.59
CA PRO A 621 -11.56 -7.39 -2.84
C PRO A 621 -12.01 -8.56 -3.73
N LYS A 622 -13.04 -8.32 -4.53
CA LYS A 622 -13.39 -9.21 -5.64
C LYS A 622 -12.24 -9.28 -6.65
N ASP A 623 -12.01 -10.49 -7.14
CA ASP A 623 -10.89 -10.92 -8.00
C ASP A 623 -9.51 -10.72 -7.37
N GLY A 624 -9.44 -10.67 -6.03
CA GLY A 624 -8.19 -10.60 -5.30
C GLY A 624 -7.31 -11.84 -5.49
N LYS A 625 -6.00 -11.64 -5.53
CA LYS A 625 -5.02 -12.74 -5.49
C LYS A 625 -4.57 -13.00 -4.06
N TRP A 626 -4.68 -14.25 -3.59
CA TRP A 626 -4.31 -14.58 -2.22
C TRP A 626 -2.85 -14.18 -1.93
N PRO A 627 -2.58 -13.44 -0.85
CA PRO A 627 -1.26 -12.87 -0.63
C PRO A 627 -0.26 -13.94 -0.17
N LYS A 628 0.98 -13.86 -0.65
CA LYS A 628 2.02 -14.81 -0.26
C LYS A 628 2.41 -14.62 1.21
N GLY A 629 2.53 -15.72 1.94
CA GLY A 629 2.93 -15.72 3.34
C GLY A 629 1.81 -15.41 4.34
N VAL A 630 0.61 -15.06 3.85
CA VAL A 630 -0.56 -14.88 4.71
C VAL A 630 -1.15 -16.24 5.04
N SER A 631 -1.09 -16.58 6.33
CA SER A 631 -1.53 -17.86 6.90
C SER A 631 -2.67 -17.72 7.90
N ASP A 632 -3.27 -16.53 8.01
CA ASP A 632 -4.31 -16.24 8.99
C ASP A 632 -5.22 -15.10 8.51
N VAL A 633 -6.53 -15.34 8.45
CA VAL A 633 -7.52 -14.33 8.05
C VAL A 633 -7.76 -13.25 9.11
N LEU A 634 -7.16 -13.37 10.29
CA LEU A 634 -7.18 -12.40 11.39
C LEU A 634 -5.76 -12.04 11.87
N GLU A 635 -4.76 -12.10 10.97
CA GLU A 635 -3.33 -11.91 11.32
C GLU A 635 -3.06 -10.55 12.00
N LYS A 636 -3.70 -9.46 11.52
CA LYS A 636 -3.33 -8.09 11.90
C LYS A 636 -4.10 -7.65 13.15
N SER A 637 -3.41 -7.00 14.07
CA SER A 637 -4.08 -6.25 15.13
C SER A 637 -4.77 -5.00 14.56
N PHE A 638 -5.77 -4.49 15.27
CA PHE A 638 -6.47 -3.26 14.86
C PHE A 638 -5.51 -2.09 14.65
N GLY A 639 -5.80 -1.26 13.63
CA GLY A 639 -5.00 -0.08 13.28
C GLY A 639 -3.76 -0.36 12.43
N LYS A 640 -3.48 -1.62 12.07
CA LYS A 640 -2.37 -1.97 11.15
C LYS A 640 -2.75 -1.84 9.68
N CYS A 641 -4.03 -1.85 9.36
CA CYS A 641 -4.50 -1.69 7.99
C CYS A 641 -4.47 -0.23 7.55
N LYS A 642 -4.10 0.00 6.30
CA LYS A 642 -4.00 1.33 5.70
C LYS A 642 -5.06 1.49 4.62
N GLU A 643 -5.45 2.74 4.35
CA GLU A 643 -6.39 3.11 3.28
C GLU A 643 -6.03 2.52 1.90
N MET A 644 -4.74 2.32 1.63
CA MET A 644 -4.20 1.82 0.36
C MET A 644 -4.01 0.31 0.30
N ASP A 645 -4.26 -0.42 1.38
CA ASP A 645 -4.05 -1.86 1.37
C ASP A 645 -5.11 -2.53 0.47
N ILE A 646 -4.67 -3.38 -0.46
CA ILE A 646 -5.54 -4.15 -1.35
C ILE A 646 -6.55 -4.97 -0.53
N TYR A 647 -6.08 -5.54 0.58
CA TYR A 647 -6.86 -6.33 1.54
C TYR A 647 -6.42 -6.00 2.96
N CYS A 648 -7.27 -6.32 3.94
CA CYS A 648 -6.96 -6.20 5.36
C CYS A 648 -7.53 -7.39 6.11
N PHE A 649 -6.66 -8.15 6.77
CA PHE A 649 -7.04 -9.25 7.64
C PHE A 649 -6.89 -8.85 9.10
N GLY A 650 -7.67 -7.83 9.49
CA GLY A 650 -7.59 -7.20 10.80
C GLY A 650 -8.56 -7.75 11.83
N ARG A 651 -8.21 -7.51 13.08
CA ARG A 651 -9.03 -7.79 14.27
C ARG A 651 -9.74 -6.56 14.80
N LEU A 652 -10.74 -6.78 15.63
CA LEU A 652 -11.42 -5.74 16.39
C LEU A 652 -10.44 -5.02 17.34
N PRO A 653 -10.68 -3.74 17.69
CA PRO A 653 -9.85 -3.02 18.65
C PRO A 653 -9.89 -3.67 20.02
N SER A 654 -8.74 -3.75 20.71
CA SER A 654 -8.62 -4.31 22.06
C SER A 654 -9.47 -3.60 23.13
N ALA A 655 -9.89 -2.36 22.86
CA ALA A 655 -10.76 -1.58 23.74
C ALA A 655 -12.26 -1.84 23.50
N ALA A 656 -12.62 -2.59 22.46
CA ALA A 656 -14.00 -2.90 22.16
C ALA A 656 -14.58 -3.82 23.25
N LYS A 657 -15.88 -3.71 23.52
CA LYS A 657 -16.58 -4.53 24.52
C LYS A 657 -17.61 -5.38 23.82
N GLU A 658 -17.59 -6.68 24.10
CA GLU A 658 -18.40 -7.70 23.41
C GLU A 658 -19.88 -7.31 23.28
N ASP A 659 -20.62 -7.23 24.38
CA ASP A 659 -22.08 -6.94 24.38
C ASP A 659 -22.44 -5.52 23.88
N ARG A 660 -21.41 -4.70 23.62
CA ARG A 660 -21.52 -3.35 23.07
C ARG A 660 -20.94 -3.24 21.67
N THR A 661 -20.62 -4.33 20.98
CA THR A 661 -20.06 -4.23 19.64
C THR A 661 -21.03 -4.82 18.62
N ARG A 662 -21.15 -4.15 17.49
CA ARG A 662 -21.90 -4.61 16.33
C ARG A 662 -20.94 -4.84 15.17
N LEU A 663 -21.26 -5.84 14.37
CA LEU A 663 -20.59 -6.17 13.13
C LEU A 663 -21.51 -5.77 11.98
N LEU A 664 -20.95 -5.20 10.93
CA LEU A 664 -21.59 -4.99 9.64
C LEU A 664 -20.72 -5.66 8.59
N ALA A 665 -21.33 -6.44 7.69
CA ALA A 665 -20.66 -7.00 6.53
C ALA A 665 -21.38 -6.53 5.26
N ILE A 666 -20.60 -6.17 4.25
CA ILE A 666 -21.06 -5.81 2.91
C ILE A 666 -20.28 -6.65 1.92
N ASP A 667 -20.97 -7.35 1.02
CA ASP A 667 -20.34 -8.08 -0.08
C ASP A 667 -20.52 -7.40 -1.44
N THR A 668 -19.75 -7.86 -2.43
CA THR A 668 -19.85 -7.39 -3.82
C THR A 668 -21.06 -7.93 -4.57
N GLU A 669 -21.86 -8.79 -3.94
CA GLU A 669 -23.16 -9.28 -4.43
C GLU A 669 -24.33 -8.48 -3.82
N GLU A 670 -24.00 -7.32 -3.22
CA GLU A 670 -24.92 -6.28 -2.71
C GLU A 670 -25.66 -6.63 -1.41
N ASN A 671 -25.33 -7.74 -0.76
CA ASN A 671 -25.87 -8.10 0.54
C ASN A 671 -25.24 -7.23 1.64
N VAL A 672 -26.07 -6.81 2.60
CA VAL A 672 -25.67 -5.99 3.75
C VAL A 672 -26.28 -6.57 5.02
N TYR A 673 -25.44 -7.20 5.84
CA TYR A 673 -25.86 -7.89 7.05
C TYR A 673 -25.26 -7.24 8.29
N THR A 674 -26.00 -7.23 9.39
CA THR A 674 -25.48 -6.77 10.67
C THR A 674 -25.77 -7.75 11.81
N TRP A 675 -24.80 -7.89 12.70
CA TRP A 675 -24.90 -8.70 13.91
C TRP A 675 -24.61 -7.85 15.15
N ARG A 676 -25.11 -8.31 16.29
CA ARG A 676 -24.72 -7.80 17.60
C ARG A 676 -24.00 -8.91 18.35
N PHE A 677 -22.77 -8.66 18.78
CA PHE A 677 -22.06 -9.61 19.64
C PHE A 677 -22.77 -9.72 20.99
N SER A 678 -22.75 -10.91 21.58
CA SER A 678 -23.26 -11.10 22.93
C SER A 678 -22.57 -12.25 23.67
N SER A 679 -22.10 -11.94 24.88
CA SER A 679 -21.49 -12.91 25.80
C SER A 679 -22.46 -14.00 26.25
N ARG A 680 -23.78 -13.77 26.09
CA ARG A 680 -24.86 -14.72 26.42
C ARG A 680 -25.23 -15.65 25.26
N ASN A 681 -24.70 -15.44 24.06
CA ASN A 681 -24.91 -16.31 22.91
C ASN A 681 -23.58 -17.04 22.62
N PRO A 682 -23.49 -18.37 22.80
CA PRO A 682 -22.24 -19.11 22.60
C PRO A 682 -21.61 -18.94 21.22
N THR A 683 -22.41 -18.89 20.16
CA THR A 683 -21.95 -18.71 18.77
C THR A 683 -21.42 -17.29 18.56
N ALA A 684 -22.15 -16.27 19.03
CA ALA A 684 -21.69 -14.89 19.00
C ALA A 684 -20.40 -14.68 19.83
N HIS A 685 -20.32 -15.34 20.99
CA HIS A 685 -19.17 -15.25 21.89
C HIS A 685 -17.92 -15.92 21.32
N ALA A 686 -18.08 -17.04 20.62
CA ALA A 686 -16.98 -17.68 19.90
C ALA A 686 -16.48 -16.81 18.74
N ALA A 687 -17.39 -16.21 17.97
CA ALA A 687 -17.04 -15.25 16.93
C ALA A 687 -16.30 -14.01 17.49
N TRP A 688 -16.75 -13.48 18.63
CA TRP A 688 -16.06 -12.41 19.35
C TRP A 688 -14.64 -12.81 19.73
N LYS A 689 -14.46 -13.98 20.35
CA LYS A 689 -13.15 -14.50 20.75
C LYS A 689 -12.18 -14.66 19.59
N ALA A 690 -12.67 -15.07 18.41
CA ALA A 690 -11.84 -15.11 17.22
C ALA A 690 -11.47 -13.69 16.73
N LEU A 691 -12.48 -12.83 16.50
CA LEU A 691 -12.32 -11.50 15.89
C LEU A 691 -11.63 -10.48 16.79
N HIS A 692 -11.69 -10.64 18.11
CA HIS A 692 -11.09 -9.74 19.11
C HIS A 692 -9.89 -10.37 19.82
N ASP A 693 -10.08 -11.52 20.46
CA ASP A 693 -9.07 -12.15 21.32
C ASP A 693 -8.09 -13.05 20.54
N HIS A 694 -8.35 -13.28 19.25
CA HIS A 694 -7.55 -14.15 18.37
C HIS A 694 -7.50 -15.61 18.84
N VAL A 695 -8.60 -16.09 19.43
CA VAL A 695 -8.71 -17.44 20.01
C VAL A 695 -9.36 -18.41 19.03
N GLU A 696 -8.68 -19.54 18.79
CA GLU A 696 -9.18 -20.60 17.91
C GLU A 696 -10.42 -21.31 18.46
N THR A 697 -11.32 -21.63 17.55
CA THR A 697 -12.50 -22.48 17.77
C THR A 697 -12.40 -23.71 16.87
N PRO A 698 -11.97 -24.87 17.42
CA PRO A 698 -11.85 -26.12 16.67
C PRO A 698 -13.19 -26.66 16.14
N PHE A 699 -13.09 -27.59 15.20
CA PHE A 699 -14.24 -28.31 14.63
C PHE A 699 -15.13 -28.93 15.70
N LYS A 700 -16.46 -28.84 15.51
CA LYS A 700 -17.51 -29.34 16.42
C LYS A 700 -17.56 -28.71 17.82
N LYS A 701 -16.68 -27.75 18.16
CA LYS A 701 -16.72 -27.09 19.48
C LYS A 701 -17.97 -26.22 19.64
N ILE A 702 -18.32 -25.46 18.61
CA ILE A 702 -19.56 -24.67 18.53
C ILE A 702 -20.29 -25.15 17.30
N ARG A 703 -21.25 -26.07 17.49
CA ARG A 703 -22.04 -26.68 16.42
C ARG A 703 -23.49 -26.77 16.85
N ASN A 704 -24.43 -26.39 15.98
CA ASN A 704 -25.88 -26.44 16.22
C ASN A 704 -26.22 -25.82 17.58
N SER A 705 -25.58 -24.69 17.90
CA SER A 705 -25.69 -24.05 19.21
C SER A 705 -26.85 -23.06 19.23
N LYS A 706 -26.73 -21.93 19.94
CA LYS A 706 -27.72 -20.87 19.88
C LYS A 706 -27.48 -20.00 18.65
N ALA A 707 -28.46 -19.97 17.74
CA ALA A 707 -28.38 -19.16 16.52
C ALA A 707 -28.01 -17.70 16.77
N TRP A 708 -27.03 -17.23 16.00
CA TRP A 708 -26.56 -15.86 15.90
C TRP A 708 -26.82 -15.32 14.49
N ASN A 709 -28.10 -15.31 14.12
CA ASN A 709 -28.53 -14.87 12.79
C ASN A 709 -28.30 -13.37 12.58
N PRO A 710 -27.90 -12.95 11.36
CA PRO A 710 -27.83 -11.53 11.02
C PRO A 710 -29.22 -10.90 10.99
N LYS A 711 -29.25 -9.59 11.26
CA LYS A 711 -30.29 -8.71 10.72
C LYS A 711 -29.89 -8.32 9.31
N VAL A 712 -30.71 -8.67 8.32
CA VAL A 712 -30.51 -8.26 6.92
C VAL A 712 -31.00 -6.82 6.75
N LEU A 713 -30.12 -5.96 6.24
CA LEU A 713 -30.44 -4.57 5.92
C LEU A 713 -30.69 -4.39 4.42
N ARG A 714 -29.98 -5.16 3.58
CA ARG A 714 -30.17 -5.26 2.12
C ARG A 714 -29.76 -6.66 1.67
N GLY A 715 -30.40 -7.19 0.62
CA GLY A 715 -30.13 -8.53 0.09
C GLY A 715 -31.11 -9.60 0.61
N THR A 716 -30.67 -10.86 0.60
CA THR A 716 -31.54 -12.01 0.90
C THR A 716 -31.32 -12.51 2.33
N THR A 717 -32.32 -13.14 2.95
CA THR A 717 -32.15 -13.76 4.28
C THR A 717 -31.44 -15.10 4.18
N PRO A 718 -30.51 -15.43 5.11
CA PRO A 718 -29.85 -16.74 5.13
C PRO A 718 -30.87 -17.89 5.15
N ARG A 719 -30.59 -18.96 4.42
CA ARG A 719 -31.48 -20.13 4.33
C ARG A 719 -31.50 -20.99 5.59
N ALA A 720 -30.42 -20.97 6.36
CA ALA A 720 -30.25 -21.77 7.55
C ALA A 720 -29.88 -20.90 8.77
N HIS A 721 -30.08 -21.46 9.96
CA HIS A 721 -29.65 -20.82 11.20
C HIS A 721 -28.13 -20.73 11.26
N GLN A 722 -27.61 -19.59 11.68
CA GLN A 722 -26.18 -19.34 11.81
C GLN A 722 -25.77 -19.64 13.26
N ASP A 723 -25.71 -20.91 13.61
CA ASP A 723 -25.54 -21.40 14.98
C ASP A 723 -24.26 -22.22 15.20
N SER A 724 -23.46 -22.38 14.14
CA SER A 724 -22.18 -23.09 14.12
C SER A 724 -21.05 -22.11 13.77
N PHE A 725 -19.90 -22.24 14.46
CA PHE A 725 -18.76 -21.33 14.25
C PHE A 725 -17.43 -22.05 14.38
N MET A 726 -16.51 -21.74 13.46
CA MET A 726 -15.11 -22.18 13.49
C MET A 726 -14.14 -21.04 13.20
N TYR A 727 -12.99 -21.11 13.86
CA TYR A 727 -11.81 -20.36 13.49
C TYR A 727 -10.58 -21.22 13.77
N ARG A 728 -9.96 -21.78 12.73
CA ARG A 728 -8.90 -22.80 12.86
C ARG A 728 -8.03 -22.89 11.62
N SER A 729 -6.83 -23.47 11.77
CA SER A 729 -5.95 -23.79 10.64
C SER A 729 -6.53 -24.90 9.75
N GLN A 730 -6.62 -24.62 8.44
CA GLN A 730 -6.99 -25.59 7.40
C GLN A 730 -6.19 -25.27 6.13
N ALA A 731 -5.54 -26.27 5.54
CA ALA A 731 -4.73 -26.11 4.32
C ALA A 731 -3.71 -24.95 4.37
N GLY A 732 -3.03 -24.80 5.52
CA GLY A 732 -1.99 -23.77 5.72
C GLY A 732 -2.50 -22.38 6.08
N VAL A 733 -3.82 -22.18 6.18
CA VAL A 733 -4.44 -20.89 6.52
C VAL A 733 -5.42 -21.04 7.67
N LYS A 734 -5.31 -20.22 8.73
CA LYS A 734 -6.37 -20.07 9.73
C LYS A 734 -7.56 -19.36 9.10
N SER A 735 -8.65 -20.09 8.95
CA SER A 735 -9.86 -19.68 8.25
C SER A 735 -11.01 -19.54 9.24
N LEU A 736 -12.01 -18.73 8.89
CA LEU A 736 -13.17 -18.43 9.73
C LEU A 736 -14.46 -18.84 9.01
N LEU A 737 -15.38 -19.50 9.73
CA LEU A 737 -16.69 -19.91 9.21
C LEU A 737 -17.79 -19.67 10.24
N LEU A 738 -18.89 -19.07 9.79
CA LEU A 738 -20.18 -18.96 10.46
C LEU A 738 -21.25 -19.54 9.52
N ASP A 739 -21.86 -20.63 9.95
CA ASP A 739 -22.80 -21.46 9.19
C ASP A 739 -23.80 -22.16 10.12
N ASP A 740 -24.50 -23.18 9.60
CA ASP A 740 -25.45 -24.00 10.35
C ASP A 740 -24.85 -25.27 10.94
N ASP A 741 -23.80 -25.87 10.37
CA ASP A 741 -23.33 -27.18 10.85
C ASP A 741 -21.81 -27.43 10.88
N ASN A 742 -20.98 -26.39 10.73
CA ASN A 742 -19.52 -26.44 10.54
C ASN A 742 -19.06 -27.13 9.23
N CYS A 743 -19.77 -26.88 8.15
CA CYS A 743 -19.40 -27.12 6.75
C CYS A 743 -19.83 -25.91 5.91
N ASP A 744 -19.00 -25.44 4.96
CA ASP A 744 -19.26 -24.26 4.09
C ASP A 744 -20.46 -24.41 3.11
N CYS A 745 -21.61 -24.79 3.63
CA CYS A 745 -22.90 -24.78 2.99
C CYS A 745 -23.74 -23.74 3.71
N LEU A 746 -24.49 -22.93 2.96
CA LEU A 746 -25.48 -22.01 3.54
C LEU A 746 -24.88 -21.03 4.58
N SER A 747 -23.60 -20.71 4.41
CA SER A 747 -22.83 -19.87 5.32
C SER A 747 -23.21 -18.38 5.17
N THR A 748 -22.90 -17.60 6.21
CA THR A 748 -23.00 -16.13 6.14
C THR A 748 -21.68 -15.40 6.26
N LEU A 749 -20.66 -16.04 6.84
CA LEU A 749 -19.28 -15.56 6.81
C LEU A 749 -18.38 -16.77 6.58
N SER A 750 -17.74 -16.86 5.42
CA SER A 750 -16.69 -17.85 5.15
C SER A 750 -15.48 -17.14 4.56
N MET A 751 -14.34 -17.21 5.25
CA MET A 751 -13.12 -16.46 4.95
C MET A 751 -11.89 -17.35 5.03
N GLY A 752 -11.03 -17.29 4.02
CA GLY A 752 -9.80 -18.08 3.94
C GLY A 752 -10.00 -19.26 3.01
N HIS A 753 -9.80 -20.47 3.53
CA HIS A 753 -10.00 -21.73 2.81
C HIS A 753 -11.28 -22.41 3.27
N GLY A 754 -11.88 -23.24 2.41
CA GLY A 754 -13.03 -24.05 2.79
C GLY A 754 -12.73 -25.01 3.95
N MET A 755 -13.65 -25.09 4.91
CA MET A 755 -13.67 -25.93 6.08
C MET A 755 -14.96 -26.77 6.12
N CYS A 756 -14.82 -28.08 6.02
CA CYS A 756 -15.92 -29.02 6.25
C CYS A 756 -15.38 -30.36 6.77
N ALA A 757 -16.02 -30.92 7.79
CA ALA A 757 -15.53 -32.07 8.56
C ALA A 757 -14.21 -31.80 9.30
N SER A 758 -13.52 -32.85 9.77
CA SER A 758 -12.23 -32.69 10.45
C SER A 758 -11.12 -32.13 9.55
N GLY A 759 -11.26 -32.29 8.22
CA GLY A 759 -10.34 -31.79 7.20
C GLY A 759 -11.02 -30.90 6.14
N PHE A 760 -10.70 -31.13 4.87
CA PHE A 760 -11.32 -30.48 3.70
C PHE A 760 -12.07 -31.52 2.87
N SER A 761 -13.23 -31.14 2.34
CA SER A 761 -14.00 -31.96 1.38
C SER A 761 -13.99 -31.31 0.02
N SER A 762 -13.49 -32.03 -0.99
CA SER A 762 -13.52 -31.60 -2.40
C SER A 762 -14.94 -31.54 -2.98
N SER A 763 -15.93 -32.07 -2.26
CA SER A 763 -17.34 -32.07 -2.68
C SER A 763 -17.96 -30.66 -2.70
N TYR A 764 -17.38 -29.71 -1.97
CA TYR A 764 -17.90 -28.35 -1.82
C TYR A 764 -17.00 -27.30 -2.50
N GLY A 765 -15.83 -27.71 -3.01
CA GLY A 765 -14.95 -26.85 -3.78
C GLY A 765 -13.59 -27.50 -4.07
N PRO A 766 -12.73 -26.85 -4.86
CA PRO A 766 -11.37 -27.34 -5.13
C PRO A 766 -10.43 -27.06 -3.96
N ALA A 767 -9.46 -27.96 -3.75
CA ALA A 767 -8.41 -27.78 -2.74
C ALA A 767 -7.53 -26.56 -3.07
N ASN A 768 -7.02 -25.89 -2.02
CA ASN A 768 -6.16 -24.71 -2.13
C ASN A 768 -6.83 -23.50 -2.81
N ARG A 769 -8.17 -23.43 -2.78
CA ARG A 769 -8.90 -22.22 -3.16
C ARG A 769 -9.07 -21.34 -1.93
N TYR A 770 -8.61 -20.10 -2.05
CA TYR A 770 -8.65 -19.11 -0.98
C TYR A 770 -9.45 -17.88 -1.41
N GLY A 771 -10.09 -17.20 -0.47
CA GLY A 771 -10.82 -15.96 -0.70
C GLY A 771 -11.91 -15.77 0.35
N VAL A 772 -13.10 -15.39 -0.11
CA VAL A 772 -14.32 -15.30 0.71
C VAL A 772 -15.50 -15.89 -0.05
N ASP A 773 -16.58 -16.20 0.66
CA ASP A 773 -17.89 -16.42 0.05
C ASP A 773 -18.81 -15.19 0.19
N ALA A 774 -19.88 -15.17 -0.61
CA ALA A 774 -20.93 -14.18 -0.48
C ALA A 774 -21.67 -14.37 0.86
N LEU A 775 -22.21 -13.28 1.42
CA LEU A 775 -22.97 -13.34 2.66
C LEU A 775 -24.25 -14.17 2.49
N TYR A 776 -24.80 -14.20 1.29
CA TYR A 776 -25.88 -15.11 0.92
C TYR A 776 -25.32 -16.29 0.10
N ASP A 777 -25.01 -17.40 0.76
CA ASP A 777 -24.77 -18.66 0.07
C ASP A 777 -26.07 -19.47 -0.05
N SER A 778 -26.47 -19.75 -1.29
CA SER A 778 -27.60 -20.62 -1.61
C SER A 778 -27.18 -21.98 -2.16
N LYS A 779 -25.86 -22.16 -2.36
CA LYS A 779 -25.24 -23.41 -2.77
C LYS A 779 -24.29 -23.83 -1.64
N CYS A 780 -23.42 -24.80 -1.89
CA CYS A 780 -22.33 -25.13 -0.95
C CYS A 780 -21.03 -24.62 -1.55
N ASN A 781 -20.86 -23.31 -1.61
CA ASN A 781 -19.67 -22.76 -2.22
C ASN A 781 -18.61 -22.49 -1.14
N THR A 782 -17.42 -23.07 -1.30
CA THR A 782 -16.29 -22.64 -0.45
C THR A 782 -15.75 -21.26 -0.87
N PRO A 783 -14.98 -20.58 0.00
CA PRO A 783 -14.32 -19.31 -0.32
C PRO A 783 -13.64 -19.27 -1.69
N ARG A 784 -13.77 -18.14 -2.38
CA ARG A 784 -13.32 -17.96 -3.78
C ARG A 784 -12.88 -16.52 -4.05
N PRO A 785 -12.02 -16.30 -5.06
CA PRO A 785 -11.48 -14.97 -5.33
C PRO A 785 -12.49 -14.02 -5.98
N ASN A 786 -13.50 -14.51 -6.70
CA ASN A 786 -14.46 -13.69 -7.46
C ASN A 786 -15.58 -13.06 -6.62
N VAL A 787 -15.45 -13.06 -5.29
CA VAL A 787 -16.34 -12.35 -4.37
C VAL A 787 -15.47 -11.49 -3.47
N GLY A 788 -15.94 -10.28 -3.15
CA GLY A 788 -15.34 -9.41 -2.15
C GLY A 788 -16.27 -9.23 -0.95
N VAL A 789 -15.68 -9.05 0.23
CA VAL A 789 -16.40 -8.78 1.49
C VAL A 789 -15.61 -7.74 2.28
N THR A 790 -16.32 -6.80 2.89
CA THR A 790 -15.76 -5.88 3.89
C THR A 790 -16.51 -6.01 5.20
N LEU A 791 -15.77 -6.08 6.30
CA LEU A 791 -16.31 -6.02 7.65
C LEU A 791 -16.01 -4.67 8.30
N PHE A 792 -17.05 -4.13 8.91
CA PHE A 792 -17.00 -2.94 9.72
C PHE A 792 -17.48 -3.26 11.12
N PHE A 793 -16.97 -2.51 12.09
CA PHE A 793 -17.48 -2.56 13.44
C PHE A 793 -17.97 -1.18 13.86
N THR A 794 -18.88 -1.19 14.82
CA THR A 794 -19.18 -0.05 15.64
C THR A 794 -19.33 -0.52 17.07
N VAL A 795 -18.78 0.22 18.01
CA VAL A 795 -19.03 -0.03 19.42
C VAL A 795 -20.25 0.79 19.76
N SER A 796 -21.39 0.14 20.02
CA SER A 796 -22.58 0.75 20.58
C SER A 796 -22.27 1.36 21.96
N GLY A 797 -21.67 2.53 21.97
CA GLY A 797 -22.46 3.70 22.26
C GLY A 797 -23.06 4.18 20.95
N GLU A 798 -24.35 4.50 20.91
CA GLU A 798 -24.79 5.47 19.89
C GLU A 798 -23.77 6.62 19.88
N VAL A 799 -23.46 7.16 18.70
CA VAL A 799 -22.96 8.55 18.59
C VAL A 799 -23.73 9.32 19.64
N ALA A 800 -23.06 9.86 20.66
CA ALA A 800 -23.74 10.43 21.82
C ALA A 800 -24.75 11.46 21.29
N LYS A 801 -26.01 11.05 21.14
CA LYS A 801 -27.09 12.00 20.97
C LYS A 801 -27.04 12.74 22.30
N PRO A 802 -26.79 14.06 22.32
CA PRO A 802 -26.91 14.81 23.55
C PRO A 802 -28.27 14.43 24.14
N MET A 803 -28.34 14.17 25.45
CA MET A 803 -29.65 13.97 26.07
C MET A 803 -30.45 15.21 25.74
N THR A 804 -31.48 15.05 24.91
CA THR A 804 -32.25 16.18 24.39
C THR A 804 -33.57 16.22 25.12
N LEU A 805 -33.99 17.43 25.46
CA LEU A 805 -35.27 17.68 26.10
C LEU A 805 -36.05 18.64 25.20
N CYS A 806 -37.28 18.25 24.84
CA CYS A 806 -38.21 19.11 24.08
C CYS A 806 -39.26 19.75 24.99
N LYS A 807 -39.28 19.39 26.28
CA LYS A 807 -40.08 20.06 27.30
C LYS A 807 -39.58 21.51 27.44
N HIS A 808 -40.52 22.46 27.60
CA HIS A 808 -40.26 23.92 27.71
C HIS A 808 -39.84 24.65 26.41
N GLY A 809 -40.17 24.08 25.25
CA GLY A 809 -39.94 24.69 23.94
C GLY A 809 -38.46 24.70 23.51
N GLY A 810 -38.19 24.49 22.23
CA GLY A 810 -36.82 24.43 21.70
C GLY A 810 -36.11 23.08 21.90
N ARG A 811 -34.90 22.97 21.34
CA ARG A 811 -34.07 21.74 21.36
C ARG A 811 -32.98 21.86 22.42
N TRP A 812 -33.32 21.56 23.68
CA TRP A 812 -32.36 21.55 24.78
C TRP A 812 -31.38 20.39 24.63
N MET A 813 -30.11 20.63 24.96
CA MET A 813 -29.04 19.63 24.87
C MET A 813 -28.31 19.54 26.21
N ALA A 814 -28.21 18.35 26.80
CA ALA A 814 -27.46 18.16 28.04
C ALA A 814 -25.96 18.32 27.79
N PHE A 815 -25.30 19.03 28.69
CA PHE A 815 -23.83 19.17 28.69
C PHE A 815 -23.19 18.66 29.98
N TRP A 816 -23.99 18.46 31.05
CA TRP A 816 -23.51 18.03 32.36
C TRP A 816 -24.57 17.18 33.08
N TRP A 817 -24.19 16.13 33.81
CA TRP A 817 -25.12 15.39 34.68
C TRP A 817 -24.43 14.58 35.79
N TRP A 818 -25.22 14.22 36.80
CA TRP A 818 -24.88 13.32 37.89
C TRP A 818 -26.13 12.52 38.29
N LYS A 819 -26.03 11.19 38.33
CA LYS A 819 -27.14 10.33 38.77
C LYS A 819 -27.16 10.22 40.29
N ALA A 820 -28.36 10.25 40.88
CA ALA A 820 -28.55 9.96 42.29
C ALA A 820 -27.96 8.59 42.64
N ASP A 821 -27.37 8.50 43.83
CA ASP A 821 -26.67 7.36 44.42
C ASP A 821 -25.41 6.90 43.65
N ALA A 822 -24.91 7.70 42.70
CA ALA A 822 -23.64 7.41 42.04
C ALA A 822 -22.45 7.58 43.00
N THR A 823 -21.40 6.78 42.80
CA THR A 823 -20.14 6.91 43.56
C THR A 823 -19.26 7.99 42.95
N TRP A 824 -18.68 8.87 43.78
CA TRP A 824 -17.73 9.89 43.29
C TRP A 824 -16.55 9.23 42.57
N PRO A 825 -16.22 9.63 41.34
CA PRO A 825 -15.19 8.94 40.58
C PRO A 825 -13.82 9.35 41.11
N ALA A 826 -13.01 8.37 41.54
CA ALA A 826 -11.76 8.59 42.26
C ALA A 826 -10.68 9.41 41.53
N LYS A 827 -10.82 9.61 40.21
CA LYS A 827 -9.88 10.35 39.36
C LYS A 827 -10.39 11.74 38.95
N GLU A 828 -11.60 12.10 39.35
CA GLU A 828 -12.22 13.38 38.97
C GLU A 828 -12.00 14.40 40.09
N ASN A 829 -11.23 15.44 39.77
CA ASN A 829 -10.91 16.55 40.67
C ASN A 829 -11.49 17.89 40.19
N ASP A 830 -12.38 17.87 39.20
CA ASP A 830 -12.93 19.06 38.56
C ASP A 830 -14.31 18.74 37.95
N VAL A 831 -15.35 19.46 38.39
CA VAL A 831 -16.73 19.22 37.93
C VAL A 831 -17.02 19.76 36.53
N LEU A 832 -16.07 20.45 35.90
CA LEU A 832 -16.13 20.98 34.53
C LEU A 832 -14.93 20.52 33.67
N THR A 833 -14.34 19.37 34.02
CA THR A 833 -13.11 18.86 33.40
C THR A 833 -13.21 18.61 31.88
N TYR A 834 -14.38 18.22 31.37
CA TYR A 834 -14.53 17.76 29.99
C TYR A 834 -15.09 18.83 29.03
N PRO A 835 -14.60 18.93 27.78
CA PRO A 835 -15.25 19.74 26.76
C PRO A 835 -16.60 19.13 26.34
N TYR A 836 -17.46 19.94 25.73
CA TYR A 836 -18.73 19.48 25.17
C TYR A 836 -18.54 18.30 24.20
N GLY A 837 -19.44 17.32 24.26
CA GLY A 837 -19.40 16.12 23.39
C GLY A 837 -18.45 15.00 23.85
N TYR A 838 -17.67 15.21 24.92
CA TYR A 838 -16.80 14.18 25.48
C TYR A 838 -17.57 13.07 26.21
N CYS A 839 -18.61 13.45 26.93
CA CYS A 839 -19.40 12.53 27.73
C CYS A 839 -20.38 11.74 26.89
N SER A 840 -20.75 10.56 27.40
CA SER A 840 -21.79 9.74 26.78
C SER A 840 -22.96 9.53 27.71
N SER A 841 -24.19 9.69 27.21
CA SER A 841 -25.47 9.67 27.93
C SER A 841 -25.73 8.42 28.79
N TYR A 842 -24.99 7.31 28.55
CA TYR A 842 -25.07 6.11 29.38
C TYR A 842 -24.20 6.14 30.65
N ARG A 843 -23.32 7.13 30.82
CA ARG A 843 -22.50 7.26 32.03
C ARG A 843 -23.36 7.71 33.22
N ALA A 844 -22.95 7.29 34.43
CA ALA A 844 -23.58 7.75 35.66
C ALA A 844 -23.38 9.25 35.92
N TYR A 845 -22.41 9.87 35.25
CA TYR A 845 -22.12 11.29 35.34
C TYR A 845 -21.50 11.82 34.04
N CYS A 846 -21.52 13.14 33.89
CA CYS A 846 -20.76 13.93 32.95
C CYS A 846 -20.39 15.27 33.58
N PHE A 847 -19.09 15.54 33.65
CA PHE A 847 -18.53 16.80 34.12
C PHE A 847 -18.12 17.67 32.93
N GLY A 848 -19.12 18.00 32.10
CA GLY A 848 -18.92 18.67 30.82
C GLY A 848 -19.18 20.18 30.85
N ARG A 849 -18.75 20.85 29.79
CA ARG A 849 -18.86 22.30 29.56
C ARG A 849 -19.82 22.61 28.41
N ILE A 850 -20.31 23.84 28.37
CA ILE A 850 -21.05 24.40 27.24
C ILE A 850 -20.12 24.42 26.01
N PRO A 851 -20.62 24.13 24.79
CA PRO A 851 -19.77 24.10 23.60
C PRO A 851 -19.14 25.45 23.27
N SER A 852 -17.91 25.40 22.76
CA SER A 852 -17.10 26.57 22.40
C SER A 852 -17.67 27.48 21.32
N TRP A 853 -18.73 27.05 20.62
CA TRP A 853 -19.42 27.85 19.61
C TRP A 853 -20.62 28.63 20.17
N ALA A 854 -21.04 28.35 21.40
CA ALA A 854 -22.14 29.08 22.03
C ALA A 854 -21.71 30.52 22.35
N ARG A 855 -22.67 31.45 22.35
CA ARG A 855 -22.45 32.85 22.67
C ARG A 855 -23.21 33.21 23.93
N GLU A 856 -22.56 33.89 24.86
CA GLU A 856 -23.05 34.20 26.19
C GLU A 856 -24.49 34.73 26.19
N ASP A 857 -24.73 35.92 25.63
CA ASP A 857 -26.03 36.59 25.67
C ASP A 857 -27.16 35.87 24.90
N ASN A 858 -26.80 34.88 24.07
CA ASN A 858 -27.73 34.06 23.28
C ASN A 858 -27.97 32.67 23.87
N THR A 859 -27.37 32.35 25.02
CA THR A 859 -27.44 31.01 25.62
C THR A 859 -28.28 31.01 26.89
N GLU A 860 -29.09 29.96 27.04
CA GLU A 860 -29.87 29.69 28.24
C GLU A 860 -29.47 28.35 28.83
N MET A 861 -29.55 28.23 30.16
CA MET A 861 -29.24 27.02 30.92
C MET A 861 -30.48 26.54 31.67
N LEU A 862 -30.80 25.25 31.54
CA LEU A 862 -31.89 24.59 32.25
C LEU A 862 -31.31 23.51 33.16
N ALA A 863 -31.66 23.53 34.44
CA ALA A 863 -31.29 22.50 35.40
C ALA A 863 -32.51 21.70 35.86
N ILE A 864 -32.33 20.39 36.00
CA ILE A 864 -33.34 19.47 36.54
C ILE A 864 -32.69 18.56 37.57
N ASP A 865 -33.22 18.57 38.80
CA ASP A 865 -32.76 17.67 39.86
C ASP A 865 -33.64 16.42 40.01
N SER A 866 -33.15 15.43 40.76
CA SER A 866 -33.88 14.20 41.08
C SER A 866 -35.01 14.38 42.08
N GLN A 867 -35.14 15.56 42.70
CA GLN A 867 -36.26 15.91 43.57
C GLN A 867 -37.44 16.51 42.79
N GLY A 868 -37.25 16.77 41.49
CA GLY A 868 -38.29 17.19 40.57
C GLY A 868 -38.38 18.71 40.37
N ASN A 869 -37.39 19.48 40.82
CA ASN A 869 -37.28 20.91 40.54
C ASN A 869 -36.70 21.14 39.14
N GLU A 870 -37.18 22.17 38.44
CA GLU A 870 -36.75 22.55 37.09
C GLU A 870 -36.57 24.08 37.03
N TYR A 871 -35.31 24.54 36.94
CA TYR A 871 -34.93 25.95 36.98
C TYR A 871 -34.26 26.39 35.69
N LEU A 872 -34.59 27.59 35.22
CA LEU A 872 -34.10 28.16 33.97
C LEU A 872 -33.36 29.48 34.23
N TRP A 873 -32.17 29.60 33.67
CA TRP A 873 -31.40 30.84 33.63
C TRP A 873 -31.09 31.26 32.20
N LYS A 874 -30.90 32.57 32.02
CA LYS A 874 -30.34 33.15 30.79
C LYS A 874 -28.98 33.76 31.11
N PHE A 875 -27.96 33.42 30.34
CA PHE A 875 -26.66 34.09 30.48
C PHE A 875 -26.73 35.53 29.97
N ASP A 876 -26.07 36.43 30.67
CA ASP A 876 -26.02 37.86 30.37
C ASP A 876 -24.64 38.40 30.77
N SER A 877 -23.88 38.87 29.78
CA SER A 877 -22.54 39.44 29.96
C SER A 877 -22.53 40.71 30.81
N HIS A 878 -23.68 41.35 31.06
CA HIS A 878 -23.81 42.53 31.91
C HIS A 878 -24.14 42.20 33.37
N ASN A 879 -24.59 40.98 33.67
CA ASN A 879 -24.82 40.52 35.04
C ASN A 879 -23.56 39.81 35.55
N ALA A 880 -22.96 40.31 36.63
CA ALA A 880 -21.66 39.82 37.11
C ALA A 880 -21.68 38.35 37.55
N VAL A 881 -22.81 37.87 38.07
CA VAL A 881 -22.99 36.49 38.53
C VAL A 881 -23.18 35.56 37.32
N ALA A 882 -24.04 35.94 36.38
CA ALA A 882 -24.24 35.22 35.12
C ALA A 882 -22.95 35.13 34.30
N HIS A 883 -22.19 36.23 34.22
CA HIS A 883 -20.92 36.28 33.50
C HIS A 883 -19.86 35.38 34.14
N ALA A 884 -19.75 35.39 35.47
CA ALA A 884 -18.83 34.50 36.16
C ALA A 884 -19.21 33.01 35.99
N ALA A 885 -20.51 32.71 35.98
CA ALA A 885 -21.00 31.37 35.67
C ALA A 885 -20.71 30.97 34.22
N TRP A 886 -20.90 31.88 33.25
CA TRP A 886 -20.54 31.65 31.85
C TRP A 886 -19.05 31.32 31.70
N LEU A 887 -18.18 32.16 32.27
CA LEU A 887 -16.73 31.94 32.24
C LEU A 887 -16.33 30.59 32.85
N ALA A 888 -17.04 30.12 33.88
CA ALA A 888 -16.82 28.77 34.42
C ALA A 888 -17.31 27.68 33.46
N PHE A 889 -18.60 27.69 33.09
CA PHE A 889 -19.26 26.64 32.30
C PHE A 889 -18.80 26.55 30.84
N HIS A 890 -18.32 27.64 30.25
CA HIS A 890 -17.87 27.73 28.86
C HIS A 890 -16.35 27.78 28.76
N ASP A 891 -15.71 28.76 29.41
CA ASP A 891 -14.28 29.07 29.25
C ASP A 891 -13.39 28.37 30.28
N HIS A 892 -13.96 27.64 31.23
CA HIS A 892 -13.26 26.90 32.29
C HIS A 892 -12.41 27.79 33.21
N VAL A 893 -12.84 29.01 33.42
CA VAL A 893 -12.16 30.02 34.24
C VAL A 893 -12.65 29.96 35.68
N THR A 894 -11.73 29.90 36.65
CA THR A 894 -12.06 29.84 38.08
C THR A 894 -12.48 31.19 38.65
N THR A 895 -13.46 31.17 39.55
CA THR A 895 -13.93 32.32 40.33
C THR A 895 -13.63 32.09 41.82
N PRO A 896 -12.61 32.76 42.38
CA PRO A 896 -12.26 32.66 43.79
C PRO A 896 -13.36 33.18 44.73
N ALA A 897 -13.29 32.80 46.00
CA ALA A 897 -14.19 33.29 47.04
C ALA A 897 -14.12 34.81 47.21
N GLY A 898 -15.29 35.44 47.41
CA GLY A 898 -15.41 36.88 47.61
C GLY A 898 -15.20 37.72 46.33
N ARG A 899 -14.95 37.10 45.17
CA ARG A 899 -14.82 37.82 43.89
C ARG A 899 -16.18 38.27 43.34
N VAL A 900 -17.18 37.38 43.42
CA VAL A 900 -18.56 37.63 42.99
C VAL A 900 -19.44 37.24 44.16
N VAL A 901 -19.71 38.23 45.02
CA VAL A 901 -20.44 38.05 46.27
C VAL A 901 -21.38 39.23 46.52
N ASN A 902 -22.60 38.98 47.02
CA ASN A 902 -23.61 39.98 47.35
C ASN A 902 -23.83 41.02 46.22
N ASN A 903 -23.89 40.57 44.97
CA ASN A 903 -24.05 41.50 43.86
C ASN A 903 -25.44 42.17 43.92
N PRO A 904 -25.57 43.49 43.65
CA PRO A 904 -26.89 44.13 43.66
C PRO A 904 -27.87 43.52 42.65
N ASP A 905 -27.36 43.00 41.53
CA ASP A 905 -28.12 42.33 40.48
C ASP A 905 -27.86 40.81 40.50
N GLY A 906 -28.77 40.05 41.11
CA GLY A 906 -28.67 38.60 41.25
C GLY A 906 -29.04 37.84 39.98
N TRP A 907 -28.50 36.64 39.81
CA TRP A 907 -28.83 35.73 38.72
C TRP A 907 -29.87 34.68 39.15
N ASP A 908 -31.05 35.18 39.57
CA ASP A 908 -32.14 34.34 40.06
C ASP A 908 -32.77 33.49 38.94
N PRO A 909 -33.07 32.19 39.19
CA PRO A 909 -33.72 31.34 38.19
C PRO A 909 -35.18 31.72 37.96
N VAL A 910 -35.63 31.55 36.72
CA VAL A 910 -37.04 31.34 36.40
C VAL A 910 -37.41 29.91 36.79
N VAL A 911 -38.31 29.77 37.76
CA VAL A 911 -38.77 28.46 38.24
C VAL A 911 -39.84 27.92 37.30
N LEU A 912 -39.53 26.85 36.57
CA LEU A 912 -40.47 26.18 35.67
C LEU A 912 -41.26 25.08 36.39
N LYS A 913 -40.68 24.48 37.44
CA LYS A 913 -41.32 23.52 38.34
C LYS A 913 -40.57 23.48 39.67
N GLY A 914 -41.28 23.39 40.79
CA GLY A 914 -40.68 23.35 42.13
C GLY A 914 -40.96 24.62 42.93
N THR A 915 -40.13 24.89 43.94
CA THR A 915 -40.27 26.05 44.84
C THR A 915 -39.29 27.16 44.45
N LYS A 916 -39.60 28.43 44.74
CA LYS A 916 -38.64 29.54 44.52
C LYS A 916 -37.50 29.50 45.56
N PRO A 917 -36.26 29.83 45.18
CA PRO A 917 -35.16 30.02 46.13
C PRO A 917 -35.53 31.01 47.23
N LYS A 918 -35.12 30.74 48.47
CA LYS A 918 -35.40 31.60 49.63
C LYS A 918 -34.54 32.86 49.65
N ALA A 919 -33.31 32.75 49.16
CA ALA A 919 -32.35 33.83 49.09
C ALA A 919 -32.07 34.21 47.63
N LYS A 920 -31.52 35.41 47.44
CA LYS A 920 -31.05 35.85 46.13
C LYS A 920 -29.89 34.99 45.67
N GLN A 921 -29.74 34.80 44.37
CA GLN A 921 -28.61 34.08 43.78
C GLN A 921 -27.62 35.11 43.24
N ASP A 922 -27.04 35.90 44.15
CA ASP A 922 -26.20 37.05 43.83
C ASP A 922 -24.70 36.83 44.12
N SER A 923 -24.33 35.58 44.39
CA SER A 923 -22.99 35.13 44.69
C SER A 923 -22.64 33.86 43.89
N PHE A 924 -21.40 33.79 43.36
CA PHE A 924 -20.93 32.64 42.57
C PHE A 924 -19.45 32.32 42.80
N MET A 925 -19.13 31.03 42.91
CA MET A 925 -17.75 30.53 42.93
C MET A 925 -17.57 29.29 42.07
N TYR A 926 -16.38 29.19 41.47
CA TYR A 926 -15.88 27.97 40.85
C TYR A 926 -14.39 27.83 41.19
N ARG A 927 -14.06 27.00 42.17
CA ARG A 927 -12.68 26.91 42.73
C ARG A 927 -12.39 25.55 43.34
N SER A 928 -11.10 25.25 43.52
CA SER A 928 -10.65 24.04 44.20
C SER A 928 -10.87 24.14 45.71
N GLN A 929 -11.48 23.11 46.30
CA GLN A 929 -11.59 22.91 47.74
C GLN A 929 -11.62 21.41 48.05
N ASN A 930 -10.87 20.97 49.07
CA ASN A 930 -10.74 19.55 49.44
C ASN A 930 -10.44 18.62 48.26
N GLY A 931 -9.58 19.08 47.34
CA GLY A 931 -9.10 18.29 46.20
C GLY A 931 -10.03 18.27 44.98
N VAL A 932 -11.18 18.95 45.01
CA VAL A 932 -12.13 19.03 43.88
C VAL A 932 -12.47 20.48 43.55
N LYS A 933 -12.38 20.86 42.28
CA LYS A 933 -12.96 22.13 41.81
C LYS A 933 -14.48 22.01 41.73
N SER A 934 -15.16 22.83 42.51
CA SER A 934 -16.60 22.75 42.77
C SER A 934 -17.27 24.07 42.40
N ILE A 935 -18.58 24.03 42.14
CA ILE A 935 -19.41 25.19 41.80
C ILE A 935 -20.36 25.47 42.95
N LEU A 936 -20.50 26.74 43.31
CA LEU A 936 -21.50 27.23 44.26
C LEU A 936 -22.18 28.49 43.70
N MET A 937 -23.51 28.50 43.75
CA MET A 937 -24.37 29.65 43.48
C MET A 937 -25.39 29.81 44.62
N ASP A 938 -25.31 30.96 45.28
CA ASP A 938 -25.98 31.28 46.54
C ASP A 938 -26.09 32.81 46.75
N ASP A 939 -26.38 33.26 47.98
CA ASP A 939 -26.45 34.67 48.37
C ASP A 939 -25.15 35.23 48.95
N ASP A 940 -24.29 34.43 49.60
CA ASP A 940 -23.15 34.99 50.34
C ASP A 940 -21.82 34.23 50.19
N ASN A 941 -21.69 33.36 49.18
CA ASN A 941 -20.58 32.41 49.04
C ASN A 941 -20.46 31.42 50.20
N CYS A 942 -21.54 31.13 50.93
CA CYS A 942 -21.65 30.06 51.90
C CYS A 942 -22.76 29.07 51.56
N ASP A 943 -22.40 27.77 51.51
CA ASP A 943 -23.24 26.59 51.25
C ASP A 943 -24.52 26.48 52.10
N CYS A 944 -25.47 27.38 51.88
CA CYS A 944 -26.80 27.38 52.41
C CYS A 944 -27.72 28.15 51.44
N LEU A 945 -29.00 27.77 51.36
CA LEU A 945 -29.99 28.42 50.51
C LEU A 945 -29.58 28.50 49.02
N THR A 946 -28.76 27.54 48.60
CA THR A 946 -28.15 27.49 47.27
C THR A 946 -29.16 27.07 46.20
N THR A 947 -28.87 27.44 44.96
CA THR A 947 -29.61 26.92 43.80
C THR A 947 -28.76 26.08 42.86
N LEU A 948 -27.44 26.13 43.02
CA LEU A 948 -26.53 25.25 42.32
C LEU A 948 -25.29 25.00 43.18
N ASN A 949 -25.17 23.78 43.72
CA ASN A 949 -24.01 23.36 44.47
C ASN A 949 -23.54 21.98 43.99
N ILE A 950 -22.37 21.95 43.33
CA ILE A 950 -21.87 20.81 42.57
C ILE A 950 -20.42 20.52 42.98
N GLY A 951 -20.16 19.29 43.40
CA GLY A 951 -18.84 18.82 43.80
C GLY A 951 -18.75 18.66 45.31
N HIS A 952 -17.91 19.47 45.93
CA HIS A 952 -17.70 19.55 47.37
C HIS A 952 -18.23 20.88 47.91
N GLY A 953 -18.72 20.87 49.14
CA GLY A 953 -19.31 22.05 49.74
C GLY A 953 -18.32 23.16 50.13
N MET A 954 -18.71 24.43 49.95
CA MET A 954 -17.88 25.62 50.14
C MET A 954 -18.53 26.69 51.04
N CYS A 955 -17.74 27.35 51.89
CA CYS A 955 -18.22 28.52 52.63
C CYS A 955 -17.11 29.54 52.87
N GLY A 956 -17.28 30.74 52.30
CA GLY A 956 -16.25 31.77 52.23
C GLY A 956 -14.98 31.22 51.58
N SER A 957 -13.84 31.37 52.24
CA SER A 957 -12.56 30.82 51.81
C SER A 957 -12.33 29.34 52.19
N GLY A 958 -13.22 28.73 52.99
CA GLY A 958 -13.04 27.39 53.56
C GLY A 958 -14.28 26.50 53.44
N HIS A 959 -14.37 25.45 54.26
CA HIS A 959 -15.53 24.56 54.40
C HIS A 959 -16.14 24.75 55.79
N SER A 960 -17.47 24.80 55.89
CA SER A 960 -18.18 24.81 57.18
C SER A 960 -18.81 23.45 57.46
N THR A 961 -18.42 22.83 58.58
CA THR A 961 -19.03 21.56 59.03
C THR A 961 -20.46 21.70 59.52
N SER A 962 -20.95 22.92 59.71
CA SER A 962 -22.34 23.19 60.10
C SER A 962 -23.35 22.82 59.01
N TYR A 963 -22.90 22.70 57.75
CA TYR A 963 -23.76 22.44 56.59
C TYR A 963 -23.52 21.05 55.96
N GLY A 964 -22.44 20.36 56.37
CA GLY A 964 -22.17 18.98 55.96
C GLY A 964 -20.78 18.46 56.36
N PRO A 965 -20.51 17.15 56.22
CA PRO A 965 -19.20 16.58 56.51
C PRO A 965 -18.17 16.90 55.41
N ALA A 966 -16.91 17.11 55.81
CA ALA A 966 -15.80 17.25 54.87
C ALA A 966 -15.61 15.97 54.03
N ASN A 967 -15.15 16.11 52.78
CA ASN A 967 -14.95 15.01 51.82
C ASN A 967 -16.21 14.24 51.40
N ARG A 968 -17.41 14.83 51.57
CA ARG A 968 -18.62 14.34 50.92
C ARG A 968 -18.78 15.05 49.57
N PHE A 969 -18.87 14.27 48.51
CA PHE A 969 -18.97 14.78 47.15
C PHE A 969 -20.29 14.37 46.49
N GLY A 970 -20.81 15.22 45.62
CA GLY A 970 -22.04 14.97 44.88
C GLY A 970 -22.65 16.25 44.33
N VAL A 971 -23.96 16.37 44.42
CA VAL A 971 -24.71 17.61 44.15
C VAL A 971 -25.71 17.85 45.26
N ASP A 972 -26.16 19.10 45.40
CA ASP A 972 -27.34 19.42 46.20
C ASP A 972 -28.59 19.57 45.31
N ALA A 973 -29.77 19.62 45.93
CA ALA A 973 -31.02 19.93 45.24
C ALA A 973 -31.06 21.40 44.82
N LEU A 974 -31.75 21.71 43.73
CA LEU A 974 -31.93 23.09 43.25
C LEU A 974 -32.70 23.96 44.25
N TYR A 975 -33.55 23.33 45.07
CA TYR A 975 -34.17 23.97 46.22
C TYR A 975 -33.64 23.35 47.50
N ASP A 976 -32.74 24.05 48.19
CA ASP A 976 -32.23 23.64 49.49
C ASP A 976 -32.69 24.57 50.63
N PRO A 977 -33.79 24.20 51.32
CA PRO A 977 -34.30 24.99 52.44
C PRO A 977 -33.58 24.74 53.77
N TRP A 978 -32.63 23.80 53.84
CA TRP A 978 -32.04 23.29 55.09
C TRP A 978 -30.50 23.25 55.10
N CYS A 979 -29.84 24.07 54.27
CA CYS A 979 -28.38 24.18 54.17
C CYS A 979 -27.66 22.82 54.04
N LYS A 980 -28.13 21.95 53.16
CA LYS A 980 -27.55 20.62 52.99
C LYS A 980 -26.43 20.64 51.95
N ALA A 981 -25.20 20.35 52.37
CA ALA A 981 -24.08 20.24 51.44
C ALA A 981 -24.29 19.16 50.32
N PRO A 982 -23.48 19.20 49.25
CA PRO A 982 -23.51 18.23 48.16
C PRO A 982 -23.41 16.79 48.66
N ARG A 983 -24.23 15.91 48.08
CA ARG A 983 -24.38 14.53 48.56
C ARG A 983 -24.71 13.56 47.42
N PRO A 984 -24.33 12.28 47.52
CA PRO A 984 -24.52 11.33 46.43
C PRO A 984 -25.99 11.04 46.14
N GLU A 985 -26.90 11.19 47.11
CA GLU A 985 -28.31 10.80 47.01
C GLU A 985 -29.16 11.73 46.11
N VAL A 986 -28.60 12.85 45.67
CA VAL A 986 -29.27 13.78 44.74
C VAL A 986 -28.65 13.64 43.36
N GLY A 987 -29.49 13.63 42.33
CA GLY A 987 -29.10 13.70 40.93
C GLY A 987 -29.39 15.07 40.34
N LEU A 988 -28.62 15.48 39.33
CA LEU A 988 -28.77 16.75 38.64
C LEU A 988 -28.41 16.59 37.16
N THR A 989 -29.13 17.24 36.25
CA THR A 989 -28.77 17.36 34.83
C THR A 989 -28.87 18.80 34.38
N LEU A 990 -27.84 19.30 33.70
CA LEU A 990 -27.81 20.63 33.10
C LEU A 990 -27.88 20.54 31.57
N TYR A 991 -28.77 21.35 31.02
CA TYR A 991 -28.99 21.51 29.59
C TYR A 991 -28.70 22.94 29.16
N PHE A 992 -28.35 23.12 27.89
CA PHE A 992 -28.25 24.42 27.26
C PHE A 992 -29.09 24.48 25.98
N ARG A 993 -29.45 25.70 25.58
CA ARG A 993 -29.91 26.01 24.21
C ARG A 993 -29.38 27.37 23.79
N VAL A 994 -29.12 27.53 22.49
CA VAL A 994 -28.75 28.81 21.89
C VAL A 994 -29.94 29.30 21.07
N LYS A 995 -30.33 30.57 21.27
CA LYS A 995 -31.41 31.22 20.53
C LYS A 995 -30.98 31.69 19.15
#